data_AF-A0A366W5N8-F1
#
_entry.id   AF-A0A366W5N8-F1
#
_cell.length_a   1.000
_cell.length_b   1.000
_cell.length_c   1.000
_cell.angle_alpha   90.00
_cell.angle_beta   90.00
_cell.angle_gamma   90.00
#
_symmetry.space_group_name_H-M   'P 1'
#
loop_
_entity.id
_entity.type
_entity.pdbx_description
1 polymer ?
#
loop_
_entity_poly.entity_id
_entity_poly.type
_entity_poly.pdbx_seq_one_letter_code
_entity_poly.pdbx_strand_id
1 'polypeptide(L)'
;MRSFITCFITATLATASVAQDSPNTILVLDGSGSMWGQIDGVAKITIAQDVVSELLSDFPADEGLGLTVYGHRERGNCTDIETIVAPAPGTADEIVAAVNGIKPLGKTPMTDAVIAAAEALRYTEDSATVILVSDGVETCNPDPCAAARLLEEAGIDFTAHVVGFDVSDPEALAQMQCIAEETGGQFLTADTADELDLAMASMVMEPDPIAITGVFEARIGDNAGLLVQDPIIWDISNEDGVIVEGAQGNPFTVDLFAGATTATAYRIIDEVEVSTAIDVTGANDVTVTVIFPEVVPTATVNAPETAVAGSTIPIDWTGPNNNNDQIITTAPGETRTLTFVQTDAGTPANLRMPPVEGTYDIHYLLRDGSNEFLASTTILVTPAIATLNAPDTGAIGSEIAVEWAGPDYQGDMILMAQDGGSSTISPVPTSRGNPTTLTLPITPGMYEIRYRMQQGNTILATKQIEVTPVPVTILSPEEAPLGSTIQVGWDGPDNDDDYIGVGKVGAEGGNAWDNYAYTRDGNPVSLLMPPESGDYLIGYFDGETREMLGSSSITLTPVDVTITAPTEAIAGEEISIAWVGPDYNDDYLGIGIVGADGGNAWENYSYTRDGDPLTLRVPPLPGDYEISYFLSQDRTKMATVPITVTDVVAEVSAPAEAIVGSDIEVTWSGPDYDDDYIGIGKVGATGGNAWENYAYTREGSPATLTIPAEPGDYVITYFVAQDRVPLATTTITVTEAQASVTAPAEAIAGADIQVSWNGPGYDNDYIGIGKVGASGGDAWENYIYVQTDSEGTLQMPIEPGEYVISYFLQQDRVVLASTTITLTKVEAGVAAPETAPMGSTIAVEWTGPDYDDDYIGIGKVGETGGNQWQNYVYTRDGSPASLLVPAEPGDYVIRYFAQQDRTMLASTTITVTDVKAQLVADATATAGTEITVGWDGPDYESDYIAIGRAGATGGDQWETYAYTHDGNPVTVHVPDASGDYLIKYFIQQGRVPIAAIPLTVE
;
A
#
# COMPACT_ATOMS: atom_id res chain seq x y z
N MET A 1 -2.44 33.01 67.28
CA MET A 1 -2.97 33.01 68.66
C MET A 1 -3.74 31.70 68.85
N ARG A 2 -3.29 30.89 69.83
CA ARG A 2 -3.84 29.59 70.32
C ARG A 2 -3.66 28.36 69.41
N SER A 3 -3.30 27.15 69.86
CA SER A 3 -2.57 26.60 71.02
C SER A 3 -2.71 25.06 70.97
N PHE A 4 -1.71 24.33 71.49
CA PHE A 4 -1.77 22.96 72.09
C PHE A 4 -1.86 21.73 71.16
N ILE A 5 -1.17 20.59 71.35
CA ILE A 5 -0.36 20.00 72.45
C ILE A 5 0.71 19.06 71.86
N THR A 6 1.91 19.09 72.46
CA THR A 6 3.06 18.18 72.28
C THR A 6 3.05 17.09 73.37
N CYS A 7 3.42 15.85 73.07
CA CYS A 7 3.83 14.86 74.08
C CYS A 7 5.08 14.12 73.61
N PHE A 8 6.20 14.35 74.31
CA PHE A 8 7.50 13.69 74.17
C PHE A 8 7.57 12.55 75.20
N ILE A 9 8.04 11.36 74.79
CA ILE A 9 8.51 10.32 75.73
C ILE A 9 9.95 9.99 75.36
N THR A 10 10.86 10.35 76.28
CA THR A 10 12.27 9.98 76.35
C THR A 10 12.40 8.65 77.11
N ALA A 11 13.20 7.71 76.61
CA ALA A 11 13.71 6.57 77.38
C ALA A 11 15.24 6.48 77.20
N THR A 12 15.93 6.51 78.34
CA THR A 12 17.37 6.58 78.56
C THR A 12 18.09 5.22 78.49
N LEU A 13 19.38 5.28 78.12
CA LEU A 13 20.35 4.18 78.01
C LEU A 13 20.47 3.28 79.27
N ALA A 14 20.85 2.02 79.03
CA ALA A 14 21.74 1.27 79.89
C ALA A 14 22.75 0.48 79.02
N THR A 15 23.98 0.98 78.93
CA THR A 15 25.14 0.23 78.41
C THR A 15 25.63 -0.73 79.47
N ALA A 16 25.58 -2.04 79.21
CA ALA A 16 26.33 -3.03 79.97
C ALA A 16 27.77 -3.06 79.44
N SER A 17 28.73 -2.70 80.29
CA SER A 17 30.16 -2.92 80.08
C SER A 17 30.45 -4.40 80.29
N VAL A 18 30.74 -5.14 79.23
CA VAL A 18 31.45 -6.41 79.33
C VAL A 18 32.94 -6.06 79.33
N ALA A 19 33.66 -6.47 80.37
CA ALA A 19 35.11 -6.36 80.42
C ALA A 19 35.70 -7.29 79.34
N GLN A 20 36.61 -6.79 78.51
CA GLN A 20 37.34 -7.62 77.56
C GLN A 20 38.30 -8.54 78.34
N ASP A 21 38.09 -9.84 78.16
CA ASP A 21 38.99 -10.89 78.60
C ASP A 21 40.04 -11.07 77.49
N SER A 22 41.29 -10.75 77.76
CA SER A 22 42.37 -10.82 76.76
C SER A 22 43.01 -12.21 76.83
N PRO A 23 43.08 -12.97 75.72
CA PRO A 23 43.56 -14.35 75.75
C PRO A 23 45.05 -14.39 76.15
N ASN A 24 45.38 -15.25 77.10
CA ASN A 24 46.77 -15.48 77.48
C ASN A 24 47.36 -16.58 76.57
N THR A 25 48.59 -16.35 76.09
CA THR A 25 49.34 -17.30 75.27
C THR A 25 50.58 -17.80 76.01
N ILE A 26 50.93 -19.08 75.87
CA ILE A 26 52.25 -19.59 76.31
C ILE A 26 53.00 -20.17 75.13
N LEU A 27 54.24 -19.70 74.94
CA LEU A 27 55.23 -20.33 74.09
C LEU A 27 55.92 -21.48 74.85
N VAL A 28 55.86 -22.69 74.29
CA VAL A 28 56.56 -23.87 74.79
C VAL A 28 57.75 -24.15 73.89
N LEU A 29 58.96 -24.03 74.45
CA LEU A 29 60.21 -24.17 73.70
C LEU A 29 60.99 -25.43 74.10
N ASP A 30 61.40 -26.21 73.10
CA ASP A 30 62.25 -27.38 73.28
C ASP A 30 63.69 -26.99 73.65
N GLY A 31 64.12 -27.39 74.85
CA GLY A 31 65.49 -27.28 75.34
C GLY A 31 66.18 -28.63 75.49
N SER A 32 65.76 -29.66 74.76
CA SER A 32 66.33 -31.01 74.86
C SER A 32 67.65 -31.15 74.10
N GLY A 33 68.42 -32.19 74.42
CA GLY A 33 69.77 -32.35 73.86
C GLY A 33 69.86 -32.42 72.32
N SER A 34 68.77 -32.71 71.60
CA SER A 34 68.72 -32.70 70.13
C SER A 34 68.90 -31.31 69.53
N MET A 35 68.51 -30.25 70.26
CA MET A 35 68.61 -28.86 69.83
C MET A 35 70.07 -28.36 69.66
N TRP A 36 71.07 -29.17 70.04
CA TRP A 36 72.48 -28.96 69.66
C TRP A 36 72.82 -29.41 68.23
N GLY A 37 71.88 -30.03 67.53
CA GLY A 37 71.96 -30.27 66.08
C GLY A 37 72.16 -28.96 65.32
N GLN A 38 72.73 -29.03 64.12
CA GLN A 38 73.07 -27.85 63.34
C GLN A 38 72.32 -27.82 62.02
N ILE A 39 71.75 -26.66 61.69
CA ILE A 39 71.21 -26.31 60.37
C ILE A 39 72.13 -25.24 59.80
N ASP A 40 72.65 -25.48 58.58
CA ASP A 40 73.60 -24.60 57.90
C ASP A 40 74.80 -24.14 58.76
N GLY A 41 75.24 -25.01 59.67
CA GLY A 41 76.40 -24.80 60.55
C GLY A 41 76.12 -24.03 61.84
N VAL A 42 74.88 -23.58 62.08
CA VAL A 42 74.44 -22.92 63.32
C VAL A 42 73.61 -23.90 64.15
N ALA A 43 73.74 -23.89 65.48
CA ALA A 43 72.96 -24.78 66.34
C ALA A 43 71.48 -24.39 66.32
N LYS A 44 70.57 -25.38 66.26
CA LYS A 44 69.12 -25.17 66.22
C LYS A 44 68.61 -24.30 67.37
N ILE A 45 69.11 -24.53 68.58
CA ILE A 45 68.75 -23.68 69.74
C ILE A 45 69.13 -22.21 69.53
N THR A 46 70.26 -21.93 68.87
CA THR A 46 70.67 -20.55 68.60
C THR A 46 69.73 -19.91 67.60
N ILE A 47 69.28 -20.65 66.58
CA ILE A 47 68.29 -20.15 65.63
C ILE A 47 66.95 -19.89 66.32
N ALA A 48 66.45 -20.83 67.11
CA ALA A 48 65.19 -20.66 67.84
C ALA A 48 65.26 -19.48 68.84
N GLN A 49 66.42 -19.24 69.47
CA GLN A 49 66.65 -18.09 70.34
C GLN A 49 66.57 -16.75 69.58
N ASP A 50 67.19 -16.69 68.40
CA ASP A 50 67.19 -15.49 67.56
C ASP A 50 65.78 -15.20 67.02
N VAL A 51 65.07 -16.20 66.51
CA VAL A 51 63.70 -16.05 65.96
C VAL A 51 62.71 -15.62 67.04
N VAL A 52 62.75 -16.23 68.23
CA VAL A 52 61.87 -15.79 69.33
C VAL A 52 62.19 -14.36 69.77
N SER A 53 63.46 -13.95 69.71
CA SER A 53 63.85 -12.57 70.04
C SER A 53 63.32 -11.55 69.02
N GLU A 54 63.27 -11.92 67.75
CA GLU A 54 62.73 -11.08 66.68
C GLU A 54 61.20 -11.00 66.74
N LEU A 55 60.51 -12.13 66.84
CA LEU A 55 59.06 -12.19 66.92
C LEU A 55 58.51 -11.35 68.09
N LEU A 56 59.17 -11.43 69.25
CA LEU A 56 58.72 -10.72 70.44
C LEU A 56 59.06 -9.22 70.45
N SER A 57 59.83 -8.73 69.48
CA SER A 57 60.17 -7.30 69.40
C SER A 57 58.97 -6.42 69.01
N ASP A 58 58.02 -6.98 68.27
CA ASP A 58 56.80 -6.30 67.80
C ASP A 58 55.51 -6.83 68.48
N PHE A 59 55.62 -7.71 69.49
CA PHE A 59 54.45 -8.31 70.15
C PHE A 59 53.70 -7.28 71.04
N PRO A 60 52.35 -7.21 70.97
CA PRO A 60 51.56 -6.22 71.72
C PRO A 60 51.76 -6.32 73.24
N ALA A 61 52.10 -5.20 73.89
CA ALA A 61 52.44 -5.18 75.31
C ALA A 61 51.24 -5.44 76.25
N ASP A 62 50.02 -5.37 75.74
CA ASP A 62 48.76 -5.63 76.44
C ASP A 62 48.29 -7.09 76.34
N GLU A 63 48.88 -7.91 75.47
CA GLU A 63 48.60 -9.34 75.38
C GLU A 63 49.46 -10.14 76.37
N GLY A 64 48.84 -11.11 77.04
CA GLY A 64 49.51 -11.90 78.05
C GLY A 64 50.35 -13.03 77.45
N LEU A 65 51.67 -12.97 77.58
CA LEU A 65 52.57 -14.00 77.06
C LEU A 65 53.36 -14.68 78.17
N GLY A 66 53.49 -16.00 78.12
CA GLY A 66 54.34 -16.78 79.03
C GLY A 66 55.31 -17.69 78.28
N LEU A 67 56.29 -18.23 79.02
CA LEU A 67 57.29 -19.16 78.48
C LEU A 67 57.41 -20.40 79.36
N THR A 68 57.24 -21.56 78.73
CA THR A 68 57.55 -22.87 79.32
C THR A 68 58.64 -23.57 78.52
N VAL A 69 59.63 -24.14 79.20
CA VAL A 69 60.78 -24.80 78.57
C VAL A 69 60.96 -26.17 79.18
N TYR A 70 61.26 -27.16 78.34
CA TYR A 70 61.56 -28.51 78.81
C TYR A 70 62.96 -28.99 78.40
N GLY A 71 63.50 -29.93 79.18
CA GLY A 71 64.74 -30.63 78.88
C GLY A 71 66.03 -29.82 79.06
N HIS A 72 66.00 -28.64 79.69
CA HIS A 72 67.17 -27.73 79.67
C HIS A 72 68.12 -27.83 80.88
N ARG A 73 67.83 -28.64 81.91
CA ARG A 73 68.60 -28.64 83.18
C ARG A 73 69.20 -29.99 83.54
N GLU A 74 68.46 -31.08 83.36
CA GLU A 74 68.85 -32.42 83.83
C GLU A 74 68.86 -33.47 82.71
N ARG A 75 70.02 -34.10 82.50
CA ARG A 75 70.16 -35.12 81.45
C ARG A 75 69.36 -36.37 81.79
N GLY A 76 68.41 -36.74 80.93
CA GLY A 76 67.66 -37.99 81.03
C GLY A 76 66.40 -37.95 81.92
N ASN A 77 66.06 -36.79 82.49
CA ASN A 77 64.88 -36.63 83.34
C ASN A 77 63.66 -36.18 82.51
N CYS A 78 62.56 -36.95 82.56
CA CYS A 78 61.31 -36.64 81.86
C CYS A 78 60.41 -35.65 82.60
N THR A 79 60.71 -35.33 83.86
CA THR A 79 59.95 -34.31 84.61
C THR A 79 60.66 -32.94 84.57
N ASP A 80 61.65 -32.76 83.70
CA ASP A 80 62.39 -31.51 83.56
C ASP A 80 61.62 -30.52 82.67
N ILE A 81 60.51 -30.02 83.20
CA ILE A 81 59.67 -28.97 82.60
C ILE A 81 59.63 -27.80 83.59
N GLU A 82 59.79 -26.58 83.09
CA GLU A 82 59.74 -25.37 83.90
C GLU A 82 59.06 -24.24 83.15
N THR A 83 58.01 -23.67 83.74
CA THR A 83 57.48 -22.38 83.32
C THR A 83 58.36 -21.30 83.91
N ILE A 84 59.26 -20.77 83.07
CA ILE A 84 60.27 -19.77 83.49
C ILE A 84 59.59 -18.41 83.67
N VAL A 85 58.64 -18.09 82.79
CA VAL A 85 57.88 -16.84 82.82
C VAL A 85 56.40 -17.18 82.78
N ALA A 86 55.67 -16.76 83.81
CA ALA A 86 54.22 -16.93 83.87
C ALA A 86 53.54 -15.96 82.87
N PRO A 87 52.41 -16.36 82.27
CA PRO A 87 51.71 -15.54 81.29
C PRO A 87 51.17 -14.26 81.93
N ALA A 88 51.63 -13.11 81.42
CA ALA A 88 51.15 -11.78 81.81
C ALA A 88 51.48 -10.76 80.71
N PRO A 89 50.76 -9.64 80.61
CA PRO A 89 51.10 -8.58 79.65
C PRO A 89 52.49 -7.97 79.90
N GLY A 90 53.21 -7.67 78.83
CA GLY A 90 54.51 -6.98 78.88
C GLY A 90 55.71 -7.84 79.30
N THR A 91 55.61 -9.17 79.21
CA THR A 91 56.66 -10.14 79.59
C THR A 91 57.69 -10.42 78.50
N ALA A 92 57.51 -9.89 77.28
CA ALA A 92 58.34 -10.18 76.11
C ALA A 92 59.85 -10.07 76.39
N ASP A 93 60.32 -8.96 76.96
CA ASP A 93 61.75 -8.75 77.30
C ASP A 93 62.29 -9.78 78.31
N GLU A 94 61.47 -10.20 79.28
CA GLU A 94 61.83 -11.21 80.26
C GLU A 94 61.96 -12.60 79.62
N ILE A 95 61.05 -12.92 78.71
CA ILE A 95 61.04 -14.17 77.93
C ILE A 95 62.28 -14.23 77.04
N VAL A 96 62.62 -13.16 76.32
CA VAL A 96 63.83 -13.11 75.49
C VAL A 96 65.10 -13.33 76.30
N ALA A 97 65.19 -12.72 77.49
CA ALA A 97 66.33 -12.93 78.38
C ALA A 97 66.41 -14.38 78.90
N ALA A 98 65.27 -15.00 79.22
CA ALA A 98 65.19 -16.39 79.65
C ALA A 98 65.60 -17.35 78.52
N VAL A 99 65.05 -17.18 77.32
CA VAL A 99 65.30 -18.03 76.15
C VAL A 99 66.79 -18.05 75.78
N ASN A 100 67.46 -16.89 75.76
CA ASN A 100 68.89 -16.77 75.48
C ASN A 100 69.80 -17.47 76.51
N GLY A 101 69.28 -17.75 77.72
CA GLY A 101 70.00 -18.46 78.78
C GLY A 101 69.96 -19.99 78.67
N ILE A 102 69.07 -20.54 77.83
CA ILE A 102 68.78 -21.97 77.75
C ILE A 102 69.99 -22.74 77.17
N LYS A 103 70.35 -23.84 77.83
CA LYS A 103 71.41 -24.75 77.38
C LYS A 103 70.85 -26.16 77.24
N PRO A 104 70.68 -26.68 76.02
CA PRO A 104 69.99 -27.94 75.85
C PRO A 104 70.72 -29.14 76.46
N LEU A 105 70.01 -30.06 77.15
CA LEU A 105 70.68 -31.16 77.88
C LEU A 105 69.89 -32.48 78.01
N GLY A 106 68.59 -32.39 78.22
CA GLY A 106 67.67 -33.42 78.71
C GLY A 106 66.86 -34.12 77.61
N LYS A 107 65.74 -34.72 78.02
CA LYS A 107 64.78 -35.43 77.15
C LYS A 107 63.64 -34.49 76.71
N THR A 108 62.76 -34.99 75.83
CA THR A 108 61.64 -34.29 75.19
C THR A 108 60.25 -34.71 75.77
N PRO A 109 59.85 -34.26 76.98
CA PRO A 109 58.50 -34.48 77.51
C PRO A 109 57.51 -33.44 76.96
N MET A 110 57.32 -33.43 75.64
CA MET A 110 56.49 -32.48 74.88
C MET A 110 55.03 -32.43 75.37
N THR A 111 54.42 -33.60 75.55
CA THR A 111 53.02 -33.77 75.96
C THR A 111 52.78 -33.16 77.33
N ASP A 112 53.63 -33.51 78.30
CA ASP A 112 53.52 -33.01 79.67
C ASP A 112 53.85 -31.51 79.74
N ALA A 113 54.68 -30.98 78.82
CA ALA A 113 54.97 -29.56 78.74
C ALA A 113 53.79 -28.74 78.20
N VAL A 114 53.05 -29.26 77.21
CA VAL A 114 51.81 -28.63 76.73
C VAL A 114 50.74 -28.65 77.82
N ILE A 115 50.60 -29.76 78.57
CA ILE A 115 49.70 -29.81 79.74
C ILE A 115 50.11 -28.77 80.78
N ALA A 116 51.39 -28.67 81.12
CA ALA A 116 51.88 -27.69 82.09
C ALA A 116 51.63 -26.24 81.64
N ALA A 117 51.78 -25.95 80.35
CA ALA A 117 51.45 -24.65 79.77
C ALA A 117 49.94 -24.37 79.84
N ALA A 118 49.09 -25.34 79.46
CA ALA A 118 47.64 -25.22 79.56
C ALA A 118 47.19 -24.95 81.00
N GLU A 119 47.75 -25.68 81.97
CA GLU A 119 47.47 -25.46 83.40
C GLU A 119 47.91 -24.06 83.87
N ALA A 120 49.07 -23.58 83.44
CA ALA A 120 49.56 -22.24 83.76
C ALA A 120 48.66 -21.14 83.17
N LEU A 121 48.02 -21.41 82.03
CA LEU A 121 47.01 -20.55 81.40
C LEU A 121 45.63 -20.65 82.04
N ARG A 122 45.41 -21.60 82.95
CA ARG A 122 44.08 -21.90 83.54
C ARG A 122 43.04 -22.23 82.46
N TYR A 123 43.44 -23.01 81.46
CA TYR A 123 42.66 -23.33 80.25
C TYR A 123 41.20 -23.81 80.42
N THR A 124 40.79 -24.24 81.61
CA THR A 124 39.40 -24.62 81.93
C THR A 124 38.52 -23.44 82.36
N GLU A 125 39.11 -22.29 82.66
CA GLU A 125 38.42 -21.08 83.11
C GLU A 125 38.47 -19.96 82.05
N ASP A 126 39.57 -19.84 81.31
CA ASP A 126 39.85 -18.78 80.35
C ASP A 126 40.31 -19.39 79.00
N SER A 127 40.04 -18.72 77.87
CA SER A 127 40.53 -19.15 76.54
C SER A 127 42.06 -19.12 76.49
N ALA A 128 42.67 -20.20 76.02
CA ALA A 128 44.09 -20.45 76.23
C ALA A 128 44.77 -20.95 74.96
N THR A 129 45.76 -20.21 74.48
CA THR A 129 46.54 -20.57 73.29
C THR A 129 47.94 -21.02 73.68
N VAL A 130 48.37 -22.15 73.15
CA VAL A 130 49.74 -22.67 73.33
C VAL A 130 50.40 -22.73 71.97
N ILE A 131 51.62 -22.20 71.87
CA ILE A 131 52.47 -22.36 70.67
C ILE A 131 53.65 -23.23 71.06
N LEU A 132 53.77 -24.41 70.48
CA LEU A 132 54.84 -25.36 70.77
C LEU A 132 55.85 -25.38 69.63
N VAL A 133 57.13 -25.20 69.95
CA VAL A 133 58.25 -25.32 68.99
C VAL A 133 59.16 -26.46 69.43
N SER A 134 59.25 -27.53 68.61
CA SER A 134 60.08 -28.71 68.91
C SER A 134 60.80 -29.27 67.69
N ASP A 135 62.00 -29.82 67.91
CA ASP A 135 62.82 -30.49 66.89
C ASP A 135 62.84 -32.02 67.01
N GLY A 136 62.09 -32.59 67.95
CA GLY A 136 62.30 -33.95 68.42
C GLY A 136 61.02 -34.74 68.65
N VAL A 137 61.14 -36.07 68.52
CA VAL A 137 60.08 -37.02 68.90
C VAL A 137 59.83 -36.97 70.41
N GLU A 138 58.59 -37.15 70.85
CA GLU A 138 58.25 -37.33 72.28
C GLU A 138 58.96 -38.61 72.81
N THR A 139 59.76 -38.48 73.87
CA THR A 139 60.54 -39.61 74.42
C THR A 139 60.15 -40.03 75.84
N CYS A 140 59.13 -39.40 76.41
CA CYS A 140 58.73 -39.56 77.81
C CYS A 140 57.30 -40.06 77.98
N ASN A 141 56.37 -39.66 77.12
CA ASN A 141 54.96 -40.08 77.16
C ASN A 141 54.55 -40.84 75.88
N PRO A 142 53.94 -42.05 75.96
CA PRO A 142 53.69 -42.87 74.77
C PRO A 142 52.55 -42.41 73.83
N ASP A 143 51.67 -41.47 74.21
CA ASP A 143 50.53 -41.05 73.36
C ASP A 143 50.21 -39.53 73.49
N PRO A 144 50.84 -38.66 72.69
CA PRO A 144 50.64 -37.20 72.74
C PRO A 144 49.25 -36.75 72.26
N CYS A 145 48.68 -37.47 71.29
CA CYS A 145 47.36 -37.19 70.72
C CYS A 145 46.25 -37.31 71.77
N ALA A 146 46.28 -38.38 72.56
CA ALA A 146 45.26 -38.62 73.57
C ALA A 146 45.23 -37.52 74.64
N ALA A 147 46.39 -36.96 74.98
CA ALA A 147 46.48 -35.84 75.91
C ALA A 147 45.94 -34.54 75.29
N ALA A 148 46.28 -34.24 74.03
CA ALA A 148 45.78 -33.06 73.33
C ALA A 148 44.25 -33.04 73.23
N ARG A 149 43.63 -34.17 72.87
CA ARG A 149 42.17 -34.32 72.84
C ARG A 149 41.52 -34.09 74.21
N LEU A 150 42.15 -34.58 75.28
CA LEU A 150 41.65 -34.37 76.65
C LEU A 150 41.74 -32.90 77.08
N LEU A 151 42.75 -32.16 76.62
CA LEU A 151 42.87 -30.73 76.88
C LEU A 151 41.80 -29.93 76.14
N GLU A 152 41.53 -30.26 74.88
CA GLU A 152 40.42 -29.67 74.10
C GLU A 152 39.06 -29.95 74.75
N GLU A 153 38.78 -31.20 75.11
CA GLU A 153 37.50 -31.58 75.73
C GLU A 153 37.28 -30.94 77.12
N ALA A 154 38.35 -30.60 77.84
CA ALA A 154 38.27 -30.04 79.18
C ALA A 154 38.37 -28.51 79.23
N GLY A 155 38.95 -27.87 78.22
CA GLY A 155 39.19 -26.43 78.15
C GLY A 155 37.98 -25.61 77.70
N ILE A 156 38.05 -24.29 77.91
CA ILE A 156 37.20 -23.30 77.25
C ILE A 156 38.05 -22.74 76.11
N ASP A 157 37.73 -23.06 74.85
CA ASP A 157 38.47 -22.62 73.64
C ASP A 157 40.01 -22.74 73.80
N PHE A 158 40.48 -23.94 74.16
CA PHE A 158 41.91 -24.23 74.20
C PHE A 158 42.41 -24.47 72.78
N THR A 159 43.60 -24.00 72.42
CA THR A 159 44.15 -24.27 71.09
C THR A 159 45.66 -24.41 71.18
N ALA A 160 46.21 -25.52 70.67
CA ALA A 160 47.65 -25.73 70.60
C ALA A 160 48.14 -25.64 69.15
N HIS A 161 48.84 -24.56 68.80
CA HIS A 161 49.60 -24.49 67.55
C HIS A 161 50.95 -25.17 67.73
N VAL A 162 51.42 -25.89 66.72
CA VAL A 162 52.67 -26.67 66.80
C VAL A 162 53.56 -26.40 65.59
N VAL A 163 54.82 -26.06 65.84
CA VAL A 163 55.86 -25.89 64.82
C VAL A 163 56.94 -26.94 64.99
N GLY A 164 57.06 -27.82 63.99
CA GLY A 164 58.15 -28.80 63.90
C GLY A 164 59.39 -28.17 63.26
N PHE A 165 60.47 -27.98 64.01
CA PHE A 165 61.68 -27.31 63.53
C PHE A 165 62.79 -28.30 63.10
N ASP A 166 63.06 -28.36 61.79
CA ASP A 166 63.96 -29.30 61.12
C ASP A 166 63.72 -30.74 61.60
N VAL A 167 62.47 -31.18 61.45
CA VAL A 167 62.01 -32.52 61.84
C VAL A 167 61.70 -33.33 60.59
N SER A 168 62.56 -34.30 60.31
CA SER A 168 62.35 -35.26 59.22
C SER A 168 61.77 -36.61 59.68
N ASP A 169 61.70 -36.84 60.99
CA ASP A 169 61.18 -38.10 61.53
C ASP A 169 59.65 -38.15 61.38
N PRO A 170 59.10 -39.10 60.61
CA PRO A 170 57.66 -39.19 60.39
C PRO A 170 56.86 -39.44 61.67
N GLU A 171 57.43 -40.13 62.67
CA GLU A 171 56.74 -40.37 63.94
C GLU A 171 56.64 -39.07 64.75
N ALA A 172 57.70 -38.27 64.78
CA ALA A 172 57.71 -36.96 65.43
C ALA A 172 56.74 -35.98 64.76
N LEU A 173 56.76 -35.92 63.41
CA LEU A 173 55.82 -35.09 62.64
C LEU A 173 54.37 -35.49 62.89
N ALA A 174 54.07 -36.79 62.88
CA ALA A 174 52.71 -37.27 63.13
C ALA A 174 52.24 -36.97 64.56
N GLN A 175 53.11 -37.11 65.57
CA GLN A 175 52.78 -36.77 66.95
C GLN A 175 52.50 -35.27 67.11
N MET A 176 53.35 -34.41 66.55
CA MET A 176 53.20 -32.95 66.62
C MET A 176 51.98 -32.45 65.85
N GLN A 177 51.76 -32.95 64.62
CA GLN A 177 50.59 -32.61 63.83
C GLN A 177 49.30 -32.97 64.55
N CYS A 178 49.27 -34.16 65.16
CA CYS A 178 48.11 -34.63 65.89
C CYS A 178 47.76 -33.75 67.10
N ILE A 179 48.75 -33.24 67.84
CA ILE A 179 48.48 -32.31 68.95
C ILE A 179 47.76 -31.06 68.46
N ALA A 180 48.20 -30.50 67.33
CA ALA A 180 47.56 -29.33 66.75
C ALA A 180 46.15 -29.63 66.25
N GLU A 181 45.98 -30.70 65.46
CA GLU A 181 44.68 -31.06 64.87
C GLU A 181 43.62 -31.40 65.92
N GLU A 182 43.99 -32.10 67.00
CA GLU A 182 43.05 -32.49 68.06
C GLU A 182 42.59 -31.31 68.93
N THR A 183 43.28 -30.17 68.88
CA THR A 183 42.95 -28.93 69.62
C THR A 183 42.51 -27.79 68.68
N GLY A 184 42.25 -28.09 67.41
CA GLY A 184 41.87 -27.09 66.41
C GLY A 184 42.98 -26.11 66.01
N GLY A 185 44.21 -26.32 66.46
CA GLY A 185 45.36 -25.49 66.15
C GLY A 185 46.02 -25.81 64.80
N GLN A 186 46.99 -24.99 64.42
CA GLN A 186 47.74 -25.15 63.18
C GLN A 186 49.02 -25.93 63.41
N PHE A 187 49.36 -26.82 62.47
CA PHE A 187 50.67 -27.47 62.41
C PHE A 187 51.46 -26.96 61.21
N LEU A 188 52.64 -26.39 61.46
CA LEU A 188 53.58 -26.00 60.40
C LEU A 188 54.95 -26.63 60.66
N THR A 189 55.73 -26.78 59.60
CA THR A 189 57.12 -27.23 59.67
C THR A 189 58.03 -26.13 59.15
N ALA A 190 59.18 -25.98 59.78
CA ALA A 190 60.20 -25.04 59.34
C ALA A 190 61.55 -25.75 59.26
N ASP A 191 62.18 -25.72 58.10
CA ASP A 191 63.49 -26.36 57.90
C ASP A 191 64.65 -25.34 58.02
N THR A 192 64.32 -24.04 58.05
CA THR A 192 65.28 -22.93 58.13
C THR A 192 64.83 -21.82 59.11
N ALA A 193 65.72 -20.87 59.40
CA ALA A 193 65.43 -19.76 60.31
C ALA A 193 64.28 -18.85 59.81
N ASP A 194 64.32 -18.43 58.54
CA ASP A 194 63.32 -17.55 57.94
C ASP A 194 61.94 -18.23 57.87
N GLU A 195 61.91 -19.54 57.64
CA GLU A 195 60.67 -20.31 57.65
C GLU A 195 60.10 -20.47 59.05
N LEU A 196 60.97 -20.60 60.07
CA LEU A 196 60.53 -20.65 61.47
C LEU A 196 59.91 -19.32 61.88
N ASP A 197 60.51 -18.20 61.47
CA ASP A 197 59.97 -16.85 61.71
C ASP A 197 58.59 -16.65 61.06
N LEU A 198 58.46 -16.99 59.77
CA LEU A 198 57.18 -16.89 59.05
C LEU A 198 56.10 -17.82 59.62
N ALA A 199 56.47 -19.05 59.98
CA ALA A 199 55.52 -20.00 60.58
C ALA A 199 55.00 -19.47 61.91
N MET A 200 55.88 -19.00 62.80
CA MET A 200 55.48 -18.45 64.09
C MET A 200 54.68 -17.14 63.94
N ALA A 201 55.04 -16.25 63.01
CA ALA A 201 54.27 -15.03 62.74
C ALA A 201 52.85 -15.32 62.21
N SER A 202 52.69 -16.36 61.37
CA SER A 202 51.39 -16.72 60.77
C SER A 202 50.39 -17.33 61.77
N MET A 203 50.88 -17.98 62.82
CA MET A 203 50.05 -18.62 63.84
C MET A 203 49.55 -17.64 64.93
N VAL A 204 49.97 -16.37 64.85
CA VAL A 204 49.60 -15.29 65.80
C VAL A 204 48.52 -14.37 65.19
N MET A 205 47.93 -14.72 64.04
CA MET A 205 46.90 -13.92 63.32
C MET A 205 45.56 -14.69 63.21
N GLU A 206 44.45 -14.11 63.70
CA GLU A 206 43.08 -14.72 63.76
C GLU A 206 42.45 -15.07 62.37
N PRO A 207 41.52 -16.05 62.27
CA PRO A 207 40.88 -16.46 61.01
C PRO A 207 39.70 -15.58 60.53
N ASP A 208 39.57 -15.44 59.19
CA ASP A 208 38.54 -14.65 58.47
C ASP A 208 37.09 -15.22 58.52
N PRO A 209 36.03 -14.36 58.48
CA PRO A 209 34.61 -14.78 58.55
C PRO A 209 34.03 -15.38 57.24
N ILE A 210 32.91 -16.12 57.34
CA ILE A 210 32.20 -16.80 56.22
C ILE A 210 31.25 -15.84 55.47
N ALA A 211 31.40 -15.74 54.14
CA ALA A 211 30.58 -14.91 53.24
C ALA A 211 29.26 -15.57 52.75
N ILE A 212 28.21 -14.77 52.56
CA ILE A 212 26.83 -15.10 52.15
C ILE A 212 26.44 -14.24 50.94
N THR A 213 25.87 -14.80 49.86
CA THR A 213 25.54 -13.99 48.68
C THR A 213 24.24 -13.18 48.86
N GLY A 214 24.33 -11.85 48.78
CA GLY A 214 23.21 -10.90 48.81
C GLY A 214 22.85 -10.37 47.41
N VAL A 215 21.60 -10.56 46.98
CA VAL A 215 21.05 -10.04 45.71
C VAL A 215 20.19 -8.80 45.98
N PHE A 216 20.54 -7.68 45.39
CA PHE A 216 19.88 -6.38 45.56
C PHE A 216 19.13 -5.98 44.30
N GLU A 217 17.84 -5.72 44.40
CA GLU A 217 17.00 -5.30 43.28
C GLU A 217 16.25 -4.00 43.60
N ALA A 218 16.18 -3.08 42.66
CA ALA A 218 15.37 -1.87 42.75
C ALA A 218 14.14 -1.96 41.84
N ARG A 219 12.96 -1.70 42.37
CA ARG A 219 11.68 -1.75 41.63
C ARG A 219 10.90 -0.45 41.75
N ILE A 220 10.03 -0.17 40.77
CA ILE A 220 9.20 1.03 40.73
C ILE A 220 7.82 0.73 41.36
N GLY A 221 7.37 1.60 42.27
CA GLY A 221 6.01 1.60 42.81
C GLY A 221 5.81 0.63 43.99
N ASP A 222 5.91 -0.68 43.75
CA ASP A 222 5.74 -1.71 44.77
C ASP A 222 6.63 -2.96 44.55
N ASN A 223 6.57 -3.93 45.46
CA ASN A 223 7.38 -5.16 45.41
C ASN A 223 7.11 -6.05 44.17
N ALA A 224 5.95 -5.90 43.52
CA ALA A 224 5.61 -6.57 42.27
C ALA A 224 5.90 -5.69 41.03
N GLY A 225 6.36 -4.46 41.25
CA GLY A 225 6.71 -3.49 40.24
C GLY A 225 7.86 -3.92 39.34
N LEU A 226 7.97 -3.24 38.20
CA LEU A 226 9.06 -3.48 37.25
C LEU A 226 10.40 -3.11 37.87
N LEU A 227 11.45 -3.87 37.53
CA LEU A 227 12.82 -3.48 37.85
C LEU A 227 13.10 -2.13 37.21
N VAL A 228 13.72 -1.22 37.97
CA VAL A 228 14.26 0.03 37.41
C VAL A 228 15.26 -0.35 36.32
N GLN A 229 14.98 0.08 35.09
CA GLN A 229 15.79 -0.28 33.91
C GLN A 229 17.08 0.54 33.82
N ASP A 230 17.09 1.74 34.39
CA ASP A 230 18.28 2.58 34.46
C ASP A 230 19.27 2.04 35.51
N PRO A 231 20.59 2.23 35.33
CA PRO A 231 21.58 1.80 36.31
C PRO A 231 21.33 2.43 37.68
N ILE A 232 21.19 1.58 38.69
CA ILE A 232 21.14 1.98 40.10
C ILE A 232 22.55 1.92 40.66
N ILE A 233 22.92 2.95 41.40
CA ILE A 233 24.15 2.98 42.19
C ILE A 233 23.83 2.42 43.58
N TRP A 234 24.57 1.41 44.02
CA TRP A 234 24.41 0.75 45.32
C TRP A 234 25.58 1.09 46.23
N ASP A 235 25.24 1.57 47.43
CA ASP A 235 26.14 1.69 48.57
C ASP A 235 25.65 0.74 49.67
N ILE A 236 26.49 -0.20 50.09
CA ILE A 236 26.14 -1.23 51.07
C ILE A 236 27.17 -1.15 52.19
N SER A 237 26.72 -1.07 53.44
CA SER A 237 27.58 -0.95 54.62
C SER A 237 27.04 -1.76 55.79
N ASN A 238 27.92 -2.25 56.66
CA ASN A 238 27.58 -2.85 57.95
C ASN A 238 28.22 -2.04 59.10
N GLU A 239 28.17 -2.56 60.32
CA GLU A 239 28.77 -1.91 61.50
C GLU A 239 30.32 -1.79 61.40
N ASP A 240 30.97 -2.65 60.62
CA ASP A 240 32.43 -2.70 60.46
C ASP A 240 32.97 -1.79 59.34
N GLY A 241 32.10 -1.32 58.43
CA GLY A 241 32.47 -0.38 57.38
C GLY A 241 31.64 -0.50 56.10
N VAL A 242 32.14 0.13 55.04
CA VAL A 242 31.52 0.08 53.71
C VAL A 242 31.91 -1.24 53.03
N ILE A 243 30.90 -2.02 52.64
CA ILE A 243 31.04 -3.28 51.90
C ILE A 243 31.13 -2.99 50.40
N VAL A 244 30.25 -2.12 49.90
CA VAL A 244 30.21 -1.68 48.50
C VAL A 244 29.98 -0.18 48.47
N GLU A 245 30.77 0.52 47.67
CA GLU A 245 30.59 1.95 47.40
C GLU A 245 30.49 2.16 45.89
N GLY A 246 29.42 2.80 45.42
CA GLY A 246 29.28 3.29 44.06
C GLY A 246 29.06 2.21 42.99
N ALA A 247 28.64 1.00 43.35
CA ALA A 247 28.51 -0.09 42.37
C ALA A 247 27.25 0.06 41.52
N GLN A 248 27.36 -0.16 40.21
CA GLN A 248 26.24 -0.02 39.29
C GLN A 248 25.65 -1.36 38.87
N GLY A 249 24.32 -1.49 38.96
CA GLY A 249 23.60 -2.65 38.44
C GLY A 249 22.20 -2.79 39.02
N ASN A 250 21.31 -3.51 38.33
CA ASN A 250 20.00 -3.87 38.86
C ASN A 250 19.42 -5.09 38.09
N PRO A 251 19.37 -6.31 38.67
CA PRO A 251 19.80 -6.66 40.02
C PRO A 251 21.33 -6.60 40.19
N PHE A 252 21.78 -6.31 41.41
CA PHE A 252 23.19 -6.30 41.84
C PHE A 252 23.44 -7.43 42.84
N THR A 253 24.65 -7.98 42.92
CA THR A 253 24.96 -9.10 43.82
C THR A 253 26.32 -8.89 44.49
N VAL A 254 26.38 -9.09 45.80
CA VAL A 254 27.61 -8.98 46.60
C VAL A 254 27.62 -9.97 47.76
N ASP A 255 28.80 -10.40 48.17
CA ASP A 255 29.01 -11.21 49.36
C ASP A 255 28.88 -10.38 50.65
N LEU A 256 28.11 -10.88 51.61
CA LEU A 256 27.77 -10.28 52.90
C LEU A 256 28.21 -11.19 54.04
N PHE A 257 28.50 -10.63 55.20
CA PHE A 257 28.77 -11.40 56.42
C PHE A 257 27.58 -11.30 57.38
N ALA A 258 27.47 -12.26 58.31
CA ALA A 258 26.37 -12.28 59.27
C ALA A 258 26.37 -10.99 60.13
N GLY A 259 25.24 -10.29 60.18
CA GLY A 259 25.09 -9.04 60.90
C GLY A 259 24.14 -8.05 60.23
N ALA A 260 23.88 -6.92 60.91
CA ALA A 260 23.02 -5.86 60.40
C ALA A 260 23.71 -5.11 59.25
N THR A 261 23.10 -5.15 58.07
CA THR A 261 23.58 -4.50 56.85
C THR A 261 22.57 -3.46 56.38
N THR A 262 23.06 -2.27 56.00
CA THR A 262 22.25 -1.25 55.35
C THR A 262 22.64 -1.16 53.88
N ALA A 263 21.64 -1.19 53.00
CA ALA A 263 21.83 -0.98 51.56
C ALA A 263 21.07 0.26 51.12
N THR A 264 21.79 1.16 50.45
CA THR A 264 21.29 2.39 49.86
C THR A 264 21.35 2.27 48.35
N ALA A 265 20.19 2.43 47.71
CA ALA A 265 20.07 2.50 46.26
C ALA A 265 19.92 3.97 45.85
N TYR A 266 20.66 4.41 44.84
CA TYR A 266 20.56 5.75 44.26
C TYR A 266 20.17 5.66 42.79
N ARG A 267 19.09 6.36 42.41
CA ARG A 267 18.59 6.45 41.04
C ARG A 267 18.97 7.80 40.44
N ILE A 268 19.78 7.76 39.38
CA ILE A 268 20.47 8.92 38.81
C ILE A 268 19.51 9.94 38.16
N ILE A 269 18.43 9.47 37.52
CA ILE A 269 17.53 10.32 36.72
C ILE A 269 16.83 11.42 37.52
N ASP A 270 16.46 11.15 38.76
CA ASP A 270 15.75 12.07 39.65
C ASP A 270 16.51 12.36 40.96
N GLU A 271 17.75 11.90 41.05
CA GLU A 271 18.65 12.04 42.20
C GLU A 271 18.04 11.55 43.54
N VAL A 272 17.16 10.54 43.47
CA VAL A 272 16.52 9.97 44.66
C VAL A 272 17.39 8.85 45.24
N GLU A 273 17.53 8.84 46.56
CA GLU A 273 18.14 7.75 47.33
C GLU A 273 17.10 7.06 48.21
N VAL A 274 17.18 5.73 48.31
CA VAL A 274 16.34 4.92 49.18
C VAL A 274 17.21 3.90 49.91
N SER A 275 17.17 3.93 51.24
CA SER A 275 17.94 3.00 52.09
C SER A 275 17.03 1.97 52.76
N THR A 276 17.53 0.74 52.91
CA THR A 276 16.87 -0.33 53.66
C THR A 276 17.88 -1.04 54.57
N ALA A 277 17.45 -1.39 55.78
CA ALA A 277 18.23 -2.19 56.73
C ALA A 277 17.79 -3.65 56.66
N ILE A 278 18.76 -4.57 56.70
CA ILE A 278 18.57 -6.03 56.59
C ILE A 278 19.42 -6.68 57.69
N ASP A 279 18.86 -7.68 58.36
CA ASP A 279 19.60 -8.50 59.33
C ASP A 279 19.97 -9.83 58.67
N VAL A 280 21.26 -10.04 58.40
CA VAL A 280 21.75 -11.23 57.70
C VAL A 280 21.96 -12.34 58.72
N THR A 281 20.95 -13.19 58.89
CA THR A 281 20.99 -14.31 59.85
C THR A 281 21.11 -15.67 59.13
N GLY A 282 22.19 -16.42 59.40
CA GLY A 282 22.41 -17.78 58.89
C GLY A 282 23.11 -17.84 57.53
N ALA A 283 23.41 -19.05 57.04
CA ALA A 283 24.28 -19.28 55.88
C ALA A 283 23.56 -19.39 54.51
N ASN A 284 22.40 -18.73 54.33
CA ASN A 284 21.62 -18.79 53.09
C ASN A 284 21.61 -17.46 52.35
N ASP A 285 21.58 -17.49 51.03
CA ASP A 285 21.49 -16.30 50.17
C ASP A 285 20.26 -15.45 50.50
N VAL A 286 20.42 -14.12 50.42
CA VAL A 286 19.39 -13.14 50.76
C VAL A 286 19.06 -12.27 49.55
N THR A 287 17.78 -12.07 49.25
CA THR A 287 17.32 -11.09 48.24
C THR A 287 16.68 -9.88 48.90
N VAL A 288 17.13 -8.70 48.53
CA VAL A 288 16.73 -7.40 49.08
C VAL A 288 16.09 -6.59 47.96
N THR A 289 14.87 -6.11 48.17
CA THR A 289 14.16 -5.26 47.21
C THR A 289 14.01 -3.84 47.76
N VAL A 290 14.50 -2.85 47.01
CA VAL A 290 14.32 -1.41 47.29
C VAL A 290 13.28 -0.83 46.35
N ILE A 291 12.31 -0.09 46.88
CA ILE A 291 11.20 0.48 46.10
C ILE A 291 11.41 1.97 45.87
N PHE A 292 11.52 2.36 44.60
CA PHE A 292 11.53 3.77 44.20
C PHE A 292 10.12 4.24 43.84
N PRO A 293 9.79 5.52 44.13
CA PRO A 293 8.58 6.15 43.60
C PRO A 293 8.67 6.31 42.07
N GLU A 294 7.54 6.55 41.41
CA GLU A 294 7.51 6.90 39.98
C GLU A 294 8.14 8.29 39.75
N VAL A 295 8.88 8.45 38.63
CA VAL A 295 9.52 9.73 38.27
C VAL A 295 8.48 10.68 37.70
N VAL A 296 8.22 11.81 38.37
CA VAL A 296 7.30 12.85 37.86
C VAL A 296 8.07 13.80 36.94
N PRO A 297 7.70 13.96 35.65
CA PRO A 297 8.36 14.90 34.76
C PRO A 297 8.11 16.36 35.17
N THR A 298 9.08 17.26 34.92
CA THR A 298 8.94 18.70 35.24
C THR A 298 8.62 19.53 33.99
N ALA A 299 7.86 20.62 34.16
CA ALA A 299 7.50 21.54 33.08
C ALA A 299 7.50 23.01 33.56
N THR A 300 7.50 23.97 32.62
CA THR A 300 7.24 25.40 32.88
C THR A 300 6.26 25.94 31.83
N VAL A 301 5.46 26.96 32.18
CA VAL A 301 4.57 27.66 31.23
C VAL A 301 4.67 29.16 31.47
N ASN A 302 4.94 29.92 30.41
CA ASN A 302 5.07 31.37 30.44
C ASN A 302 4.06 32.01 29.49
N ALA A 303 3.22 32.89 30.04
CA ALA A 303 2.19 33.63 29.33
C ALA A 303 2.30 35.15 29.62
N PRO A 304 1.83 36.02 28.72
CA PRO A 304 1.56 37.42 29.05
C PRO A 304 0.59 37.57 30.23
N GLU A 305 0.69 38.67 30.98
CA GLU A 305 -0.19 38.96 32.12
C GLU A 305 -1.64 39.21 31.71
N THR A 306 -1.86 39.74 30.51
CA THR A 306 -3.19 40.10 29.99
C THR A 306 -3.35 39.73 28.52
N ALA A 307 -4.60 39.47 28.12
CA ALA A 307 -5.00 39.25 26.74
C ALA A 307 -6.41 39.80 26.48
N VAL A 308 -6.77 40.02 25.21
CA VAL A 308 -8.15 40.40 24.85
C VAL A 308 -8.98 39.14 24.62
N ALA A 309 -10.25 39.15 25.03
CA ALA A 309 -11.18 38.04 24.83
C ALA A 309 -11.18 37.60 23.36
N GLY A 310 -11.06 36.30 23.15
CA GLY A 310 -11.04 35.68 21.82
C GLY A 310 -9.77 35.89 20.98
N SER A 311 -8.79 36.67 21.46
CA SER A 311 -7.50 36.86 20.80
C SER A 311 -6.61 35.61 20.88
N THR A 312 -5.54 35.58 20.09
CA THR A 312 -4.47 34.58 20.20
C THR A 312 -3.23 35.21 20.80
N ILE A 313 -2.64 34.57 21.80
CA ILE A 313 -1.39 34.98 22.43
C ILE A 313 -0.27 33.98 22.14
N PRO A 314 0.99 34.42 22.04
CA PRO A 314 2.13 33.51 22.09
C PRO A 314 2.25 32.93 23.51
N ILE A 315 2.42 31.61 23.60
CA ILE A 315 2.66 30.89 24.84
C ILE A 315 3.95 30.08 24.74
N ASP A 316 4.81 30.18 25.74
CA ASP A 316 6.08 29.46 25.83
C ASP A 316 6.04 28.40 26.94
N TRP A 317 6.71 27.27 26.74
CA TRP A 317 6.82 26.24 27.78
C TRP A 317 8.12 25.42 27.66
N THR A 318 8.47 24.74 28.76
CA THR A 318 9.43 23.62 28.77
C THR A 318 8.72 22.39 29.34
N GLY A 319 9.08 21.18 28.91
CA GLY A 319 8.44 19.97 29.43
C GLY A 319 8.78 18.72 28.61
N PRO A 320 8.19 17.57 28.97
CA PRO A 320 8.47 16.28 28.33
C PRO A 320 8.07 16.23 26.84
N ASN A 321 7.14 17.09 26.40
CA ASN A 321 6.63 17.19 25.02
C ASN A 321 6.25 15.82 24.43
N ASN A 322 5.59 14.97 25.23
CA ASN A 322 5.14 13.67 24.76
C ASN A 322 4.05 13.83 23.69
N ASN A 323 3.82 12.79 22.89
CA ASN A 323 2.72 12.78 21.93
C ASN A 323 1.39 13.05 22.63
N ASN A 324 0.69 14.09 22.19
CA ASN A 324 -0.58 14.61 22.71
C ASN A 324 -0.51 15.45 23.99
N ASP A 325 0.65 15.78 24.54
CA ASP A 325 0.71 16.76 25.63
C ASP A 325 0.12 18.10 25.19
N GLN A 326 -0.56 18.80 26.10
CA GLN A 326 -1.33 20.00 25.76
C GLN A 326 -1.00 21.16 26.66
N ILE A 327 -0.91 22.36 26.09
CA ILE A 327 -1.10 23.59 26.84
C ILE A 327 -2.57 23.95 26.79
N ILE A 328 -3.24 23.93 27.94
CA ILE A 328 -4.69 24.16 28.05
C ILE A 328 -4.98 25.44 28.81
N THR A 329 -6.13 26.05 28.54
CA THR A 329 -6.72 27.09 29.38
C THR A 329 -7.96 26.55 30.09
N THR A 330 -8.11 26.84 31.38
CA THR A 330 -9.23 26.43 32.23
C THR A 330 -9.78 27.62 33.01
N ALA A 331 -10.99 27.50 33.55
CA ALA A 331 -11.47 28.45 34.55
C ALA A 331 -10.70 28.27 35.87
N PRO A 332 -10.58 29.31 36.71
CA PRO A 332 -9.76 29.26 37.92
C PRO A 332 -10.15 28.11 38.84
N GLY A 333 -9.19 27.22 39.13
CA GLY A 333 -9.42 26.05 39.98
C GLY A 333 -10.29 24.93 39.38
N GLU A 334 -10.60 24.99 38.09
CA GLU A 334 -11.30 23.93 37.36
C GLU A 334 -10.36 23.09 36.50
N THR A 335 -10.77 21.86 36.20
CA THR A 335 -10.02 20.93 35.32
C THR A 335 -10.58 20.90 33.90
N ARG A 336 -11.65 21.63 33.62
CA ARG A 336 -12.30 21.65 32.30
C ARG A 336 -11.51 22.52 31.32
N THR A 337 -10.97 21.89 30.28
CA THR A 337 -10.35 22.58 29.16
C THR A 337 -11.35 23.46 28.40
N LEU A 338 -11.02 24.74 28.25
CA LEU A 338 -11.75 25.73 27.45
C LEU A 338 -11.14 25.88 26.06
N THR A 339 -9.82 26.05 26.01
CA THR A 339 -9.02 26.12 24.79
C THR A 339 -7.71 25.35 25.00
N PHE A 340 -7.07 24.92 23.93
CA PHE A 340 -5.78 24.23 24.03
C PHE A 340 -4.94 24.42 22.76
N VAL A 341 -3.64 24.19 22.91
CA VAL A 341 -2.70 23.93 21.81
C VAL A 341 -1.87 22.70 22.18
N GLN A 342 -1.55 21.88 21.18
CA GLN A 342 -0.70 20.69 21.37
C GLN A 342 0.76 21.13 21.52
N THR A 343 1.54 20.45 22.36
CA THR A 343 2.94 20.80 22.57
C THR A 343 3.85 20.46 21.38
N ASP A 344 3.37 19.66 20.42
CA ASP A 344 4.08 19.38 19.16
C ASP A 344 4.02 20.56 18.16
N ALA A 345 3.19 21.57 18.42
CA ALA A 345 3.10 22.79 17.62
C ALA A 345 4.36 23.67 17.70
N GLY A 346 5.26 23.38 18.64
CA GLY A 346 6.50 24.12 18.90
C GLY A 346 6.31 25.33 19.82
N THR A 347 7.34 25.69 20.58
CA THR A 347 7.33 26.82 21.52
C THR A 347 8.12 28.01 20.95
N PRO A 348 7.57 29.24 20.90
CA PRO A 348 6.21 29.63 21.29
C PRO A 348 5.12 29.15 20.30
N ALA A 349 3.94 28.80 20.82
CA ALA A 349 2.74 28.54 20.02
C ALA A 349 1.65 29.61 20.22
N ASN A 350 0.70 29.69 19.29
CA ASN A 350 -0.46 30.57 19.41
C ASN A 350 -1.61 29.89 20.16
N LEU A 351 -1.86 30.32 21.40
CA LEU A 351 -2.98 29.85 22.22
C LEU A 351 -4.14 30.85 22.15
N ARG A 352 -5.34 30.35 21.85
CA ARG A 352 -6.55 31.18 21.79
C ARG A 352 -7.13 31.40 23.17
N MET A 353 -7.45 32.65 23.50
CA MET A 353 -8.06 33.01 24.77
C MET A 353 -9.57 32.82 24.75
N PRO A 354 -10.18 32.47 25.90
CA PRO A 354 -11.62 32.39 26.05
C PRO A 354 -12.36 33.66 25.58
N PRO A 355 -13.60 33.52 25.08
CA PRO A 355 -14.40 34.64 24.55
C PRO A 355 -15.02 35.55 25.63
N VAL A 356 -14.86 35.20 26.90
CA VAL A 356 -15.45 35.91 28.03
C VAL A 356 -14.33 36.56 28.83
N GLU A 357 -14.54 37.78 29.30
CA GLU A 357 -13.60 38.45 30.19
C GLU A 357 -13.52 37.71 31.54
N GLY A 358 -12.34 37.66 32.14
CA GLY A 358 -12.12 36.96 33.39
C GLY A 358 -10.68 36.53 33.59
N THR A 359 -10.40 36.02 34.79
CA THR A 359 -9.13 35.35 35.08
C THR A 359 -9.23 33.90 34.66
N TYR A 360 -8.17 33.37 34.03
CA TYR A 360 -8.07 31.98 33.61
C TYR A 360 -6.71 31.40 33.99
N ASP A 361 -6.69 30.10 34.21
CA ASP A 361 -5.45 29.36 34.45
C ASP A 361 -5.00 28.71 33.14
N ILE A 362 -3.70 28.73 32.87
CA ILE A 362 -3.05 28.05 31.74
C ILE A 362 -2.16 26.95 32.31
N HIS A 363 -2.37 25.72 31.88
CA HIS A 363 -1.67 24.54 32.39
C HIS A 363 -0.91 23.81 31.29
N TYR A 364 0.24 23.23 31.65
CA TYR A 364 0.84 22.11 30.90
C TYR A 364 0.17 20.82 31.39
N LEU A 365 -0.58 20.16 30.51
CA LEU A 365 -1.30 18.92 30.77
C LEU A 365 -0.55 17.73 30.13
N LEU A 366 -0.12 16.78 30.98
CA LEU A 366 0.49 15.53 30.56
C LEU A 366 -0.60 14.56 30.06
N ARG A 367 -0.44 14.01 28.86
CA ARG A 367 -1.40 13.08 28.22
C ARG A 367 -0.84 11.67 28.06
N ASP A 368 -0.34 11.13 29.16
CA ASP A 368 0.19 9.76 29.27
C ASP A 368 -0.80 8.76 29.93
N GLY A 369 -1.99 9.24 30.31
CA GLY A 369 -3.00 8.49 31.06
C GLY A 369 -3.30 9.06 32.44
N SER A 370 -2.38 9.83 33.04
CA SER A 370 -2.55 10.49 34.33
C SER A 370 -3.47 11.72 34.27
N ASN A 371 -3.42 12.48 33.16
CA ASN A 371 -4.02 13.82 33.01
C ASN A 371 -3.57 14.81 34.10
N GLU A 372 -2.31 14.75 34.52
CA GLU A 372 -1.74 15.64 35.54
C GLU A 372 -1.29 17.00 34.97
N PHE A 373 -1.41 18.06 35.78
CA PHE A 373 -0.91 19.41 35.44
C PHE A 373 0.51 19.59 35.98
N LEU A 374 1.51 19.66 35.08
CA LEU A 374 2.93 19.76 35.45
C LEU A 374 3.38 21.19 35.75
N ALA A 375 2.71 22.18 35.16
CA ALA A 375 3.00 23.61 35.36
C ALA A 375 1.74 24.43 35.15
N SER A 376 1.62 25.56 35.86
CA SER A 376 0.44 26.44 35.79
C SER A 376 0.85 27.90 35.87
N THR A 377 0.18 28.75 35.11
CA THR A 377 0.26 30.21 35.22
C THR A 377 -1.12 30.83 35.04
N THR A 378 -1.30 32.09 35.44
CA THR A 378 -2.60 32.78 35.37
C THR A 378 -2.56 33.90 34.32
N ILE A 379 -3.68 34.13 33.64
CA ILE A 379 -3.84 35.26 32.72
C ILE A 379 -5.16 36.00 32.97
N LEU A 380 -5.13 37.33 32.83
CA LEU A 380 -6.34 38.17 32.86
C LEU A 380 -6.82 38.47 31.43
N VAL A 381 -7.98 37.91 31.06
CA VAL A 381 -8.65 38.19 29.79
C VAL A 381 -9.56 39.41 29.94
N THR A 382 -9.27 40.45 29.16
CA THR A 382 -10.00 41.71 29.07
C THR A 382 -11.10 41.63 28.00
N PRO A 383 -12.18 42.43 28.07
CA PRO A 383 -13.27 42.33 27.13
C PRO A 383 -12.85 42.79 25.72
N ALA A 384 -13.36 42.10 24.69
CA ALA A 384 -13.28 42.58 23.32
C ALA A 384 -14.31 43.69 23.11
N ILE A 385 -13.88 44.84 22.58
CA ILE A 385 -14.74 45.99 22.32
C ILE A 385 -14.81 46.20 20.81
N ALA A 386 -16.03 46.37 20.28
CA ALA A 386 -16.25 46.79 18.91
C ALA A 386 -17.21 48.00 18.86
N THR A 387 -17.18 48.74 17.76
CA THR A 387 -18.14 49.79 17.41
C THR A 387 -18.55 49.62 15.95
N LEU A 388 -19.78 50.00 15.61
CA LEU A 388 -20.32 49.96 14.25
C LEU A 388 -20.67 51.36 13.77
N ASN A 389 -20.37 51.63 12.51
CA ASN A 389 -20.75 52.84 11.81
C ASN A 389 -21.44 52.45 10.48
N ALA A 390 -22.70 52.86 10.35
CA ALA A 390 -23.55 52.61 9.19
C ALA A 390 -24.60 53.72 9.10
N PRO A 391 -25.22 53.96 7.93
CA PRO A 391 -26.33 54.89 7.77
C PRO A 391 -27.50 54.58 8.72
N ASP A 392 -28.26 55.62 9.10
CA ASP A 392 -29.44 55.45 9.97
C ASP A 392 -30.68 54.95 9.19
N THR A 393 -30.68 55.09 7.87
CA THR A 393 -31.78 54.69 6.99
C THR A 393 -31.24 54.09 5.69
N GLY A 394 -31.96 53.15 5.08
CA GLY A 394 -31.72 52.74 3.69
C GLY A 394 -32.97 52.17 3.03
N ALA A 395 -32.95 52.05 1.71
CA ALA A 395 -34.07 51.51 0.94
C ALA A 395 -34.07 49.98 1.00
N ILE A 396 -35.27 49.36 0.93
CA ILE A 396 -35.41 47.91 0.77
C ILE A 396 -34.52 47.40 -0.37
N GLY A 397 -33.78 46.30 -0.14
CA GLY A 397 -32.87 45.70 -1.12
C GLY A 397 -31.62 46.52 -1.47
N SER A 398 -31.46 47.74 -0.94
CA SER A 398 -30.26 48.54 -1.22
C SER A 398 -29.02 48.04 -0.47
N GLU A 399 -27.86 48.25 -1.07
CA GLU A 399 -26.57 47.98 -0.44
C GLU A 399 -26.09 49.19 0.35
N ILE A 400 -25.69 48.96 1.61
CA ILE A 400 -25.07 49.97 2.47
C ILE A 400 -23.64 49.57 2.85
N ALA A 401 -22.78 50.57 3.03
CA ALA A 401 -21.45 50.37 3.59
C ALA A 401 -21.54 50.31 5.13
N VAL A 402 -20.92 49.30 5.72
CA VAL A 402 -20.82 49.12 7.17
C VAL A 402 -19.34 49.08 7.56
N GLU A 403 -18.95 50.03 8.39
CA GLU A 403 -17.61 50.12 8.98
C GLU A 403 -17.66 49.66 10.43
N TRP A 404 -16.56 49.09 10.92
CA TRP A 404 -16.40 48.79 12.34
C TRP A 404 -15.01 49.16 12.85
N ALA A 405 -14.91 49.40 14.15
CA ALA A 405 -13.63 49.44 14.85
C ALA A 405 -13.68 48.44 16.00
N GLY A 406 -12.76 47.48 16.03
CA GLY A 406 -12.76 46.37 16.97
C GLY A 406 -11.83 45.25 16.49
N PRO A 407 -11.89 44.05 17.09
CA PRO A 407 -11.21 42.88 16.55
C PRO A 407 -11.72 42.56 15.13
N ASP A 408 -10.93 41.81 14.37
CA ASP A 408 -11.32 41.22 13.07
C ASP A 408 -10.80 39.79 13.05
N TYR A 409 -11.35 38.96 13.94
CA TYR A 409 -10.90 37.59 14.05
C TYR A 409 -11.49 36.74 12.93
N GLN A 410 -10.79 35.66 12.59
CA GLN A 410 -11.28 34.73 11.57
C GLN A 410 -12.67 34.19 11.92
N GLY A 411 -13.63 34.45 11.03
CA GLY A 411 -15.02 34.01 11.15
C GLY A 411 -15.96 35.02 11.80
N ASP A 412 -15.47 36.19 12.22
CA ASP A 412 -16.33 37.28 12.69
C ASP A 412 -17.27 37.73 11.56
N MET A 413 -18.48 38.17 11.93
CA MET A 413 -19.55 38.47 10.99
C MET A 413 -20.22 39.80 11.32
N ILE A 414 -20.53 40.56 10.28
CA ILE A 414 -21.56 41.60 10.28
C ILE A 414 -22.87 40.94 9.84
N LEU A 415 -23.95 41.16 10.57
CA LEU A 415 -25.25 40.57 10.26
C LEU A 415 -26.36 41.53 10.66
N MET A 416 -27.59 41.28 10.21
CA MET A 416 -28.77 42.02 10.66
C MET A 416 -29.73 41.12 11.40
N ALA A 417 -30.59 41.73 12.21
CA ALA A 417 -31.79 41.11 12.74
C ALA A 417 -32.91 42.14 12.75
N GLN A 418 -34.16 41.71 12.58
CA GLN A 418 -35.30 42.57 12.85
C GLN A 418 -35.24 43.05 14.31
N ASP A 419 -35.62 44.29 14.59
CA ASP A 419 -35.48 44.89 15.92
C ASP A 419 -36.11 44.00 17.01
N GLY A 420 -35.34 43.69 18.06
CA GLY A 420 -35.73 42.76 19.13
C GLY A 420 -35.79 41.26 18.75
N GLY A 421 -35.51 40.91 17.49
CA GLY A 421 -35.52 39.55 16.96
C GLY A 421 -34.23 38.76 17.21
N SER A 422 -34.37 37.44 17.36
CA SER A 422 -33.24 36.50 17.46
C SER A 422 -32.75 35.99 16.10
N SER A 423 -33.61 36.01 15.08
CA SER A 423 -33.28 35.54 13.74
C SER A 423 -32.38 36.54 13.03
N THR A 424 -31.28 36.05 12.48
CA THR A 424 -30.29 36.86 11.78
C THR A 424 -30.42 36.70 10.27
N ILE A 425 -30.29 37.80 9.55
CA ILE A 425 -30.36 37.90 8.10
C ILE A 425 -29.12 38.63 7.56
N SER A 426 -28.86 38.50 6.26
CA SER A 426 -27.73 39.13 5.54
C SER A 426 -26.36 38.95 6.24
N PRO A 427 -25.88 37.72 6.51
CA PRO A 427 -24.59 37.51 7.16
C PRO A 427 -23.42 37.77 6.20
N VAL A 428 -22.53 38.69 6.58
CA VAL A 428 -21.34 39.08 5.81
C VAL A 428 -20.09 38.90 6.68
N PRO A 429 -19.10 38.08 6.27
CA PRO A 429 -17.87 37.93 7.04
C PRO A 429 -17.04 39.22 7.02
N THR A 430 -16.46 39.57 8.16
CA THR A 430 -15.59 40.76 8.30
C THR A 430 -14.34 40.68 7.43
N SER A 431 -13.91 39.46 7.09
CA SER A 431 -12.79 39.20 6.17
C SER A 431 -13.00 39.71 4.73
N ARG A 432 -14.23 40.11 4.34
CA ARG A 432 -14.50 40.74 3.03
C ARG A 432 -13.93 42.15 2.90
N GLY A 433 -13.59 42.81 4.01
CA GLY A 433 -13.02 44.15 4.03
C GLY A 433 -13.80 45.12 4.92
N ASN A 434 -13.15 46.21 5.33
CA ASN A 434 -13.71 47.24 6.20
C ASN A 434 -13.51 48.63 5.55
N PRO A 435 -14.56 49.31 5.04
CA PRO A 435 -15.97 48.92 5.10
C PRO A 435 -16.30 47.63 4.33
N THR A 436 -17.33 46.92 4.80
CA THR A 436 -17.99 45.84 4.06
C THR A 436 -19.33 46.31 3.49
N THR A 437 -19.83 45.64 2.47
CA THR A 437 -21.15 45.90 1.89
C THR A 437 -22.20 44.96 2.47
N LEU A 438 -23.32 45.52 2.92
CA LEU A 438 -24.43 44.80 3.53
C LEU A 438 -25.73 45.14 2.80
N THR A 439 -26.45 44.12 2.32
CA THR A 439 -27.73 44.28 1.60
C THR A 439 -28.89 44.34 2.59
N LEU A 440 -29.70 45.39 2.50
CA LEU A 440 -30.87 45.61 3.36
C LEU A 440 -32.01 44.66 3.02
N PRO A 441 -32.78 44.21 4.04
CA PRO A 441 -33.94 43.36 3.84
C PRO A 441 -35.03 44.08 3.06
N ILE A 442 -35.98 43.30 2.53
CA ILE A 442 -37.05 43.81 1.68
C ILE A 442 -38.35 44.10 2.42
N THR A 443 -38.47 43.63 3.66
CA THR A 443 -39.53 44.07 4.55
C THR A 443 -39.15 45.41 5.18
N PRO A 444 -39.93 46.48 4.99
CA PRO A 444 -39.69 47.74 5.67
C PRO A 444 -39.81 47.59 7.18
N GLY A 445 -39.01 48.34 7.93
CA GLY A 445 -39.08 48.34 9.38
C GLY A 445 -37.76 48.67 10.05
N MET A 446 -37.74 48.51 11.37
CA MET A 446 -36.54 48.71 12.17
C MET A 446 -35.72 47.43 12.24
N TYR A 447 -34.43 47.56 11.96
CA TYR A 447 -33.45 46.49 12.01
C TYR A 447 -32.25 46.91 12.85
N GLU A 448 -31.54 45.90 13.35
CA GLU A 448 -30.30 46.04 14.09
C GLU A 448 -29.17 45.35 13.33
N ILE A 449 -28.16 46.12 12.93
CA ILE A 449 -26.88 45.62 12.44
C ILE A 449 -26.07 45.19 13.66
N ARG A 450 -25.54 43.97 13.65
CA ARG A 450 -24.78 43.38 14.76
C ARG A 450 -23.38 42.97 14.28
N TYR A 451 -22.37 43.34 15.05
CA TYR A 451 -21.04 42.77 14.97
C TYR A 451 -21.02 41.52 15.84
N ARG A 452 -20.85 40.36 15.24
CA ARG A 452 -20.75 39.09 15.96
C ARG A 452 -19.34 38.57 15.91
N MET A 453 -18.74 38.46 17.10
CA MET A 453 -17.49 37.73 17.29
C MET A 453 -17.77 36.23 17.26
N GLN A 454 -17.06 35.50 16.41
CA GLN A 454 -17.25 34.06 16.23
C GLN A 454 -16.89 33.29 17.50
N GLN A 455 -15.87 33.77 18.22
CA GLN A 455 -15.48 33.31 19.55
C GLN A 455 -16.67 33.44 20.51
N GLY A 456 -17.30 32.32 20.87
CA GLY A 456 -18.41 32.33 21.83
C GLY A 456 -19.74 32.88 21.29
N ASN A 457 -19.83 33.17 19.98
CA ASN A 457 -21.05 33.67 19.33
C ASN A 457 -21.59 34.97 19.97
N THR A 458 -20.69 35.85 20.40
CA THR A 458 -21.01 37.05 21.18
C THR A 458 -21.23 38.26 20.27
N ILE A 459 -22.26 39.06 20.55
CA ILE A 459 -22.48 40.34 19.88
C ILE A 459 -21.65 41.42 20.58
N LEU A 460 -20.69 42.02 19.87
CA LEU A 460 -19.79 43.04 20.41
C LEU A 460 -20.31 44.47 20.24
N ALA A 461 -21.07 44.71 19.17
CA ALA A 461 -21.61 46.03 18.84
C ALA A 461 -22.91 45.89 18.08
N THR A 462 -23.79 46.88 18.25
CA THR A 462 -25.09 46.94 17.58
C THR A 462 -25.34 48.35 17.07
N LYS A 463 -26.02 48.47 15.91
CA LYS A 463 -26.39 49.75 15.30
C LYS A 463 -27.78 49.62 14.69
N GLN A 464 -28.68 50.52 15.08
CA GLN A 464 -30.05 50.58 14.54
C GLN A 464 -30.05 51.18 13.13
N ILE A 465 -30.93 50.67 12.27
CA ILE A 465 -31.20 51.16 10.93
C ILE A 465 -32.69 51.00 10.58
N GLU A 466 -33.27 52.03 9.98
CA GLU A 466 -34.63 51.99 9.42
C GLU A 466 -34.58 51.63 7.93
N VAL A 467 -35.25 50.54 7.57
CA VAL A 467 -35.40 50.09 6.19
C VAL A 467 -36.70 50.65 5.62
N THR A 468 -36.58 51.46 4.57
CA THR A 468 -37.66 52.24 3.97
C THR A 468 -38.15 51.60 2.66
N PRO A 469 -39.46 51.58 2.39
CA PRO A 469 -40.00 51.00 1.16
C PRO A 469 -39.63 51.83 -0.09
N VAL A 470 -39.44 51.16 -1.22
CA VAL A 470 -39.30 51.76 -2.55
C VAL A 470 -40.58 51.48 -3.34
N PRO A 471 -41.24 52.49 -3.95
CA PRO A 471 -42.38 52.24 -4.81
C PRO A 471 -41.94 51.50 -6.09
N VAL A 472 -42.57 50.37 -6.42
CA VAL A 472 -42.32 49.64 -7.66
C VAL A 472 -43.20 50.18 -8.78
N THR A 473 -42.60 50.50 -9.92
CA THR A 473 -43.34 50.80 -11.16
C THR A 473 -43.03 49.76 -12.22
N ILE A 474 -44.06 49.31 -12.94
CA ILE A 474 -43.94 48.31 -14.02
C ILE A 474 -44.12 49.03 -15.36
N LEU A 475 -43.21 48.73 -16.29
CA LEU A 475 -43.19 49.24 -17.66
C LEU A 475 -43.62 48.12 -18.61
N SER A 476 -44.91 48.04 -18.89
CA SER A 476 -45.52 47.10 -19.82
C SER A 476 -46.30 47.84 -20.92
N PRO A 477 -46.52 47.23 -22.10
CA PRO A 477 -47.50 47.74 -23.06
C PRO A 477 -48.93 47.68 -22.49
N GLU A 478 -49.83 48.51 -23.02
CA GLU A 478 -51.26 48.51 -22.64
C GLU A 478 -52.03 47.34 -23.26
N GLU A 479 -51.57 46.85 -24.42
CA GLU A 479 -52.18 45.74 -25.16
C GLU A 479 -51.11 44.78 -25.70
N ALA A 480 -51.44 43.48 -25.75
CA ALA A 480 -50.63 42.46 -26.39
C ALA A 480 -51.51 41.37 -27.00
N PRO A 481 -51.09 40.70 -28.09
CA PRO A 481 -51.79 39.51 -28.57
C PRO A 481 -51.78 38.40 -27.49
N LEU A 482 -52.89 37.67 -27.34
CA LEU A 482 -52.93 36.48 -26.49
C LEU A 482 -51.83 35.48 -26.91
N GLY A 483 -51.29 34.73 -25.96
CA GLY A 483 -50.21 33.76 -26.18
C GLY A 483 -48.85 34.34 -26.59
N SER A 484 -48.73 35.66 -26.77
CA SER A 484 -47.45 36.29 -27.16
C SER A 484 -46.48 36.41 -25.99
N THR A 485 -45.19 36.47 -26.28
CA THR A 485 -44.16 36.87 -25.31
C THR A 485 -43.87 38.36 -25.44
N ILE A 486 -44.03 39.11 -24.35
CA ILE A 486 -43.74 40.55 -24.29
C ILE A 486 -42.51 40.86 -23.43
N GLN A 487 -41.92 42.04 -23.63
CA GLN A 487 -40.87 42.57 -22.76
C GLN A 487 -41.49 43.44 -21.67
N VAL A 488 -41.21 43.13 -20.41
CA VAL A 488 -41.73 43.86 -19.23
C VAL A 488 -40.55 44.42 -18.44
N GLY A 489 -40.46 45.74 -18.35
CA GLY A 489 -39.48 46.41 -17.48
C GLY A 489 -40.08 46.76 -16.12
N TRP A 490 -39.23 47.09 -15.16
CA TRP A 490 -39.66 47.66 -13.88
C TRP A 490 -38.61 48.63 -13.32
N ASP A 491 -39.05 49.52 -12.44
CA ASP A 491 -38.19 50.36 -11.59
C ASP A 491 -38.59 50.08 -10.13
N GLY A 492 -37.67 49.50 -9.37
CA GLY A 492 -37.90 48.91 -8.05
C GLY A 492 -36.75 48.00 -7.62
N PRO A 493 -36.88 47.25 -6.51
CA PRO A 493 -35.96 46.16 -6.16
C PRO A 493 -35.73 45.16 -7.30
N ASP A 494 -34.62 44.43 -7.23
CA ASP A 494 -34.25 43.36 -8.17
C ASP A 494 -33.41 42.31 -7.44
N ASN A 495 -34.04 41.61 -6.48
CA ASN A 495 -33.38 40.53 -5.76
C ASN A 495 -33.45 39.23 -6.58
N ASP A 496 -32.54 38.30 -6.29
CA ASP A 496 -32.35 37.10 -7.11
C ASP A 496 -33.63 36.27 -7.33
N ASP A 497 -34.55 36.22 -6.36
CA ASP A 497 -35.76 35.40 -6.42
C ASP A 497 -37.04 36.19 -6.73
N ASP A 498 -36.93 37.50 -6.96
CA ASP A 498 -38.08 38.31 -7.35
C ASP A 498 -38.59 37.90 -8.73
N TYR A 499 -39.89 38.07 -8.96
CA TYR A 499 -40.50 37.65 -10.22
C TYR A 499 -41.64 38.56 -10.64
N ILE A 500 -41.85 38.63 -11.95
CA ILE A 500 -42.99 39.30 -12.56
C ILE A 500 -43.99 38.23 -12.99
N GLY A 501 -45.22 38.32 -12.49
CA GLY A 501 -46.32 37.43 -12.81
C GLY A 501 -47.40 38.13 -13.64
N VAL A 502 -48.12 37.38 -14.46
CA VAL A 502 -49.35 37.83 -15.15
C VAL A 502 -50.53 36.94 -14.74
N GLY A 503 -51.66 37.57 -14.42
CA GLY A 503 -52.87 36.88 -13.98
C GLY A 503 -54.14 37.69 -14.24
N LYS A 504 -55.30 37.05 -14.21
CA LYS A 504 -56.59 37.73 -14.42
C LYS A 504 -56.83 38.83 -13.37
N VAL A 505 -57.46 39.93 -13.80
CA VAL A 505 -57.83 41.03 -12.89
C VAL A 505 -58.71 40.52 -11.74
N GLY A 506 -58.28 40.72 -10.49
CA GLY A 506 -59.00 40.33 -9.28
C GLY A 506 -58.77 38.89 -8.80
N ALA A 507 -57.78 38.18 -9.35
CA ALA A 507 -57.39 36.87 -8.87
C ALA A 507 -56.64 36.96 -7.51
N GLU A 508 -56.98 36.10 -6.55
CA GLU A 508 -56.38 36.05 -5.20
C GLU A 508 -55.77 34.67 -4.92
N GLY A 509 -54.61 34.63 -4.24
CA GLY A 509 -53.93 33.40 -3.79
C GLY A 509 -52.81 32.89 -4.70
N GLY A 510 -52.14 31.80 -4.30
CA GLY A 510 -50.93 31.29 -4.97
C GLY A 510 -51.13 30.69 -6.37
N ASN A 511 -52.38 30.49 -6.80
CA ASN A 511 -52.75 29.97 -8.14
C ASN A 511 -53.41 31.07 -9.00
N ALA A 512 -53.33 32.34 -8.60
CA ALA A 512 -53.94 33.47 -9.30
C ALA A 512 -53.17 33.88 -10.57
N TRP A 513 -51.94 33.42 -10.72
CA TRP A 513 -51.00 33.85 -11.75
C TRP A 513 -50.86 32.75 -12.80
N ASP A 514 -51.18 33.09 -14.05
CA ASP A 514 -51.19 32.19 -15.18
C ASP A 514 -49.76 31.89 -15.67
N ASN A 515 -48.88 32.91 -15.66
CA ASN A 515 -47.46 32.78 -16.04
C ASN A 515 -46.59 33.73 -15.19
N TYR A 516 -45.29 33.44 -15.10
CA TYR A 516 -44.31 34.29 -14.44
C TYR A 516 -42.91 34.18 -15.06
N ALA A 517 -42.07 35.20 -14.82
CA ALA A 517 -40.65 35.21 -15.17
C ALA A 517 -39.84 35.84 -14.03
N TYR A 518 -38.64 35.33 -13.74
CA TYR A 518 -37.81 35.87 -12.67
C TYR A 518 -37.11 37.16 -13.12
N THR A 519 -36.97 38.12 -12.21
CA THR A 519 -36.34 39.42 -12.52
C THR A 519 -34.86 39.28 -12.85
N ARG A 520 -34.17 38.28 -12.27
CA ARG A 520 -32.79 37.92 -12.62
C ARG A 520 -32.56 37.58 -14.11
N ASP A 521 -33.63 37.25 -14.85
CA ASP A 521 -33.54 36.92 -16.27
C ASP A 521 -33.41 38.17 -17.17
N GLY A 522 -33.54 39.38 -16.60
CA GLY A 522 -33.21 40.66 -17.24
C GLY A 522 -34.27 41.75 -17.00
N ASN A 523 -33.87 43.02 -17.13
CA ASN A 523 -34.77 44.19 -17.07
C ASN A 523 -34.64 45.01 -18.37
N PRO A 524 -35.55 44.87 -19.35
CA PRO A 524 -36.83 44.16 -19.28
C PRO A 524 -36.72 42.62 -19.36
N VAL A 525 -37.69 41.93 -18.75
CA VAL A 525 -37.83 40.45 -18.74
C VAL A 525 -38.81 40.00 -19.82
N SER A 526 -38.60 38.80 -20.37
CA SER A 526 -39.53 38.16 -21.30
C SER A 526 -40.66 37.44 -20.55
N LEU A 527 -41.89 37.89 -20.69
CA LEU A 527 -43.06 37.32 -20.02
C LEU A 527 -44.08 36.78 -21.03
N LEU A 528 -44.44 35.50 -20.89
CA LEU A 528 -45.43 34.83 -21.74
C LEU A 528 -46.86 35.20 -21.33
N MET A 529 -47.64 35.72 -22.27
CA MET A 529 -49.04 36.11 -22.04
C MET A 529 -49.97 34.89 -22.13
N PRO A 530 -51.00 34.81 -21.28
CA PRO A 530 -51.99 33.74 -21.32
C PRO A 530 -52.71 33.56 -22.69
N PRO A 531 -53.25 32.36 -22.98
CA PRO A 531 -53.90 32.03 -24.26
C PRO A 531 -55.32 32.59 -24.40
N GLU A 532 -55.87 33.20 -23.35
CA GLU A 532 -57.22 33.75 -23.37
C GLU A 532 -57.16 35.27 -23.53
N SER A 533 -57.97 35.81 -24.43
CA SER A 533 -58.16 37.27 -24.54
C SER A 533 -58.90 37.81 -23.31
N GLY A 534 -58.55 39.01 -22.86
CA GLY A 534 -59.23 39.67 -21.74
C GLY A 534 -58.33 40.66 -21.01
N ASP A 535 -58.82 41.16 -19.88
CA ASP A 535 -58.06 42.09 -19.04
C ASP A 535 -57.23 41.31 -18.00
N TYR A 536 -55.94 41.59 -17.96
CA TYR A 536 -54.95 40.97 -17.08
C TYR A 536 -54.20 42.02 -16.26
N LEU A 537 -53.59 41.55 -15.18
CA LEU A 537 -52.69 42.31 -14.33
C LEU A 537 -51.30 41.69 -14.41
N ILE A 538 -50.30 42.52 -14.67
CA ILE A 538 -48.89 42.20 -14.49
C ILE A 538 -48.49 42.71 -13.10
N GLY A 539 -48.03 41.83 -12.23
CA GLY A 539 -47.58 42.15 -10.89
C GLY A 539 -46.09 41.90 -10.73
N TYR A 540 -45.42 42.73 -9.93
CA TYR A 540 -44.08 42.48 -9.43
C TYR A 540 -44.21 41.86 -8.03
N PHE A 541 -43.57 40.72 -7.82
CA PHE A 541 -43.61 39.96 -6.58
C PHE A 541 -42.24 39.86 -5.96
N ASP A 542 -42.21 40.06 -4.64
CA ASP A 542 -41.09 39.68 -3.82
C ASP A 542 -40.95 38.14 -3.80
N GLY A 543 -39.76 37.63 -4.11
CA GLY A 543 -39.44 36.20 -4.08
C GLY A 543 -39.56 35.56 -2.70
N GLU A 544 -39.26 36.30 -1.63
CA GLU A 544 -39.24 35.77 -0.26
C GLU A 544 -40.65 35.73 0.36
N THR A 545 -41.36 36.88 0.35
CA THR A 545 -42.69 36.98 0.97
C THR A 545 -43.84 36.60 0.03
N ARG A 546 -43.60 36.62 -1.29
CA ARG A 546 -44.63 36.53 -2.35
C ARG A 546 -45.65 37.68 -2.32
N GLU A 547 -45.31 38.79 -1.67
CA GLU A 547 -46.14 40.00 -1.66
C GLU A 547 -46.00 40.77 -2.97
N MET A 548 -47.12 41.31 -3.48
CA MET A 548 -47.13 42.12 -4.69
C MET A 548 -46.76 43.57 -4.35
N LEU A 549 -45.63 44.05 -4.86
CA LEU A 549 -45.09 45.39 -4.55
C LEU A 549 -45.50 46.46 -5.57
N GLY A 550 -45.87 46.04 -6.78
CA GLY A 550 -46.35 46.93 -7.85
C GLY A 550 -47.15 46.16 -8.88
N SER A 551 -48.01 46.87 -9.63
CA SER A 551 -48.80 46.26 -10.70
C SER A 551 -49.06 47.21 -11.86
N SER A 552 -49.34 46.62 -13.03
CA SER A 552 -49.75 47.29 -14.27
C SER A 552 -50.85 46.47 -14.95
N SER A 553 -51.80 47.12 -15.62
CA SER A 553 -52.86 46.44 -16.37
C SER A 553 -52.45 46.22 -17.83
N ILE A 554 -52.87 45.09 -18.41
CA ILE A 554 -52.68 44.78 -19.83
C ILE A 554 -53.94 44.14 -20.41
N THR A 555 -54.30 44.49 -21.65
CA THR A 555 -55.42 43.87 -22.37
C THR A 555 -54.89 42.89 -23.42
N LEU A 556 -55.28 41.62 -23.32
CA LEU A 556 -54.92 40.61 -24.31
C LEU A 556 -55.93 40.58 -25.46
N THR A 557 -55.46 40.87 -26.66
CA THR A 557 -56.27 40.89 -27.87
C THR A 557 -56.30 39.51 -28.55
N PRO A 558 -57.44 39.09 -29.12
CA PRO A 558 -57.52 37.84 -29.88
C PRO A 558 -56.61 37.86 -31.11
N VAL A 559 -56.10 36.68 -31.49
CA VAL A 559 -55.35 36.45 -32.73
C VAL A 559 -56.25 35.69 -33.72
N ASP A 560 -56.27 36.13 -34.98
CA ASP A 560 -57.02 35.45 -36.03
C ASP A 560 -56.23 34.24 -36.53
N VAL A 561 -56.80 33.04 -36.38
CA VAL A 561 -56.22 31.79 -36.89
C VAL A 561 -57.12 31.18 -37.97
N THR A 562 -56.56 30.88 -39.13
CA THR A 562 -57.28 30.20 -40.24
C THR A 562 -56.46 29.04 -40.78
N ILE A 563 -57.14 27.96 -41.16
CA ILE A 563 -56.53 26.76 -41.74
C ILE A 563 -57.17 26.53 -43.10
N THR A 564 -56.35 26.30 -44.12
CA THR A 564 -56.77 25.92 -45.47
C THR A 564 -56.16 24.55 -45.80
N ALA A 565 -57.00 23.52 -45.74
CA ALA A 565 -56.65 22.13 -46.01
C ALA A 565 -57.63 21.53 -47.04
N PRO A 566 -57.24 20.45 -47.76
CA PRO A 566 -58.17 19.68 -48.56
C PRO A 566 -59.29 19.05 -47.69
N THR A 567 -60.49 18.89 -48.26
CA THR A 567 -61.65 18.30 -47.56
C THR A 567 -61.62 16.77 -47.55
N GLU A 568 -60.85 16.16 -48.43
CA GLU A 568 -60.66 14.72 -48.56
C GLU A 568 -59.17 14.43 -48.77
N ALA A 569 -58.67 13.34 -48.17
CA ALA A 569 -57.31 12.84 -48.39
C ALA A 569 -57.26 11.31 -48.22
N ILE A 570 -56.28 10.66 -48.83
CA ILE A 570 -56.12 9.21 -48.73
C ILE A 570 -55.44 8.86 -47.40
N ALA A 571 -55.88 7.78 -46.74
CA ALA A 571 -55.29 7.33 -45.49
C ALA A 571 -53.77 7.08 -45.65
N GLY A 572 -52.96 7.70 -44.79
CA GLY A 572 -51.49 7.62 -44.81
C GLY A 572 -50.77 8.66 -45.70
N GLU A 573 -51.49 9.43 -46.52
CA GLU A 573 -50.93 10.43 -47.44
C GLU A 573 -50.34 11.65 -46.70
N GLU A 574 -49.36 12.32 -47.30
CA GLU A 574 -48.90 13.64 -46.85
C GLU A 574 -49.64 14.75 -47.59
N ILE A 575 -50.36 15.60 -46.85
CA ILE A 575 -51.09 16.74 -47.40
C ILE A 575 -50.39 18.06 -47.08
N SER A 576 -50.49 19.02 -48.01
CA SER A 576 -50.00 20.39 -47.81
C SER A 576 -51.12 21.25 -47.21
N ILE A 577 -50.83 21.91 -46.08
CA ILE A 577 -51.77 22.71 -45.32
C ILE A 577 -51.27 24.14 -45.24
N ALA A 578 -52.04 25.08 -45.78
CA ALA A 578 -51.79 26.49 -45.60
C ALA A 578 -52.46 27.00 -44.32
N TRP A 579 -51.81 27.88 -43.59
CA TRP A 579 -52.32 28.39 -42.32
C TRP A 579 -51.96 29.85 -42.11
N VAL A 580 -52.81 30.57 -41.39
CA VAL A 580 -52.57 31.94 -40.93
C VAL A 580 -52.78 31.95 -39.44
N GLY A 581 -51.83 32.48 -38.68
CA GLY A 581 -51.88 32.55 -37.23
C GLY A 581 -50.59 33.16 -36.68
N PRO A 582 -50.45 33.29 -35.36
CA PRO A 582 -49.13 33.52 -34.77
C PRO A 582 -48.19 32.35 -35.12
N ASP A 583 -46.88 32.58 -35.21
CA ASP A 583 -45.89 31.48 -35.28
C ASP A 583 -45.11 31.47 -33.96
N TYR A 584 -45.84 31.25 -32.86
CA TYR A 584 -45.18 31.20 -31.56
C TYR A 584 -44.38 29.92 -31.44
N ASN A 585 -43.38 29.94 -30.54
CA ASN A 585 -42.46 28.84 -30.44
C ASN A 585 -43.20 27.53 -30.12
N ASP A 586 -42.95 26.51 -30.94
CA ASP A 586 -43.54 25.17 -30.85
C ASP A 586 -45.04 25.07 -31.14
N ASP A 587 -45.69 26.10 -31.70
CA ASP A 587 -47.07 25.98 -32.17
C ASP A 587 -47.17 24.89 -33.26
N TYR A 588 -48.32 24.23 -33.36
CA TYR A 588 -48.48 23.08 -34.25
C TYR A 588 -49.89 22.90 -34.78
N LEU A 589 -49.98 22.28 -35.96
CA LEU A 589 -51.23 21.77 -36.52
C LEU A 589 -51.30 20.26 -36.31
N GLY A 590 -52.37 19.78 -35.68
CA GLY A 590 -52.63 18.36 -35.44
C GLY A 590 -53.85 17.87 -36.19
N ILE A 591 -53.82 16.63 -36.70
CA ILE A 591 -54.98 15.92 -37.26
C ILE A 591 -55.44 14.86 -36.26
N GLY A 592 -56.71 14.87 -35.87
CA GLY A 592 -57.28 13.95 -34.88
C GLY A 592 -58.70 13.53 -35.19
N ILE A 593 -59.20 12.52 -34.48
CA ILE A 593 -60.58 12.05 -34.65
C ILE A 593 -61.55 13.17 -34.26
N VAL A 594 -62.61 13.37 -35.05
CA VAL A 594 -63.63 14.40 -34.77
C VAL A 594 -64.18 14.26 -33.34
N GLY A 595 -64.08 15.34 -32.56
CA GLY A 595 -64.58 15.40 -31.18
C GLY A 595 -63.71 14.69 -30.13
N ALA A 596 -62.46 14.33 -30.46
CA ALA A 596 -61.51 13.81 -29.48
C ALA A 596 -60.90 14.93 -28.60
N ASP A 597 -60.75 14.64 -27.30
CA ASP A 597 -60.18 15.55 -26.31
C ASP A 597 -58.92 14.94 -25.63
N GLY A 598 -58.07 15.80 -25.06
CA GLY A 598 -56.92 15.39 -24.25
C GLY A 598 -55.76 14.80 -25.06
N GLY A 599 -55.10 13.77 -24.53
CA GLY A 599 -53.94 13.13 -25.18
C GLY A 599 -54.25 12.34 -26.46
N ASN A 600 -55.53 12.22 -26.81
CA ASN A 600 -56.01 11.57 -28.04
C ASN A 600 -56.55 12.61 -29.06
N ALA A 601 -56.34 13.91 -28.82
CA ALA A 601 -56.88 14.97 -29.66
C ALA A 601 -56.20 15.09 -31.03
N TRP A 602 -55.07 14.40 -31.24
CA TRP A 602 -54.39 14.29 -32.52
C TRP A 602 -53.72 12.90 -32.66
N GLU A 603 -53.74 12.37 -33.87
CA GLU A 603 -53.04 11.16 -34.32
C GLU A 603 -51.67 11.51 -34.90
N ASN A 604 -51.59 12.59 -35.70
CA ASN A 604 -50.36 13.14 -36.25
C ASN A 604 -50.35 14.67 -36.08
N TYR A 605 -49.15 15.27 -36.08
CA TYR A 605 -48.99 16.73 -35.99
C TYR A 605 -47.71 17.19 -36.69
N SER A 606 -47.68 18.47 -37.06
CA SER A 606 -46.53 19.17 -37.64
C SER A 606 -46.42 20.57 -37.04
N TYR A 607 -45.19 21.07 -36.85
CA TYR A 607 -44.97 22.37 -36.23
C TYR A 607 -45.16 23.50 -37.24
N THR A 608 -45.69 24.63 -36.79
CA THR A 608 -45.88 25.83 -37.63
C THR A 608 -44.57 26.36 -38.21
N ARG A 609 -43.47 26.24 -37.44
CA ARG A 609 -42.11 26.62 -37.90
C ARG A 609 -41.61 25.88 -39.14
N ASP A 610 -42.23 24.75 -39.50
CA ASP A 610 -41.85 23.96 -40.68
C ASP A 610 -42.29 24.65 -41.99
N GLY A 611 -43.08 25.72 -41.90
CA GLY A 611 -43.38 26.65 -43.00
C GLY A 611 -44.87 26.86 -43.25
N ASP A 612 -45.18 27.74 -44.21
CA ASP A 612 -46.52 27.90 -44.79
C ASP A 612 -46.42 27.82 -46.33
N PRO A 613 -47.01 26.80 -46.97
CA PRO A 613 -47.75 25.70 -46.36
C PRO A 613 -46.84 24.67 -45.67
N LEU A 614 -47.33 24.02 -44.61
CA LEU A 614 -46.65 22.89 -43.97
C LEU A 614 -47.17 21.54 -44.49
N THR A 615 -46.38 20.49 -44.32
CA THR A 615 -46.78 19.11 -44.64
C THR A 615 -47.32 18.42 -43.38
N LEU A 616 -48.48 17.79 -43.48
CA LEU A 616 -49.08 17.00 -42.41
C LEU A 616 -49.46 15.61 -42.91
N ARG A 617 -49.10 14.58 -42.15
CA ARG A 617 -49.39 13.18 -42.47
C ARG A 617 -50.78 12.78 -42.02
N VAL A 618 -51.57 12.26 -42.95
CA VAL A 618 -52.93 11.76 -42.70
C VAL A 618 -52.87 10.41 -41.97
N PRO A 619 -53.74 10.16 -40.98
CA PRO A 619 -53.80 8.87 -40.28
C PRO A 619 -54.04 7.68 -41.23
N PRO A 620 -53.57 6.46 -40.87
CA PRO A 620 -53.70 5.26 -41.70
C PRO A 620 -55.10 4.65 -41.71
N LEU A 621 -55.99 5.07 -40.81
CA LEU A 621 -57.35 4.56 -40.73
C LEU A 621 -58.31 5.52 -41.45
N PRO A 622 -59.19 5.01 -42.33
CA PRO A 622 -60.22 5.83 -42.96
C PRO A 622 -61.28 6.24 -41.94
N GLY A 623 -61.81 7.45 -42.09
CA GLY A 623 -62.78 8.03 -41.16
C GLY A 623 -62.91 9.54 -41.30
N ASP A 624 -63.74 10.13 -40.43
CA ASP A 624 -63.87 11.58 -40.31
C ASP A 624 -62.89 12.11 -39.25
N TYR A 625 -62.04 13.04 -39.68
CA TYR A 625 -61.01 13.66 -38.86
C TYR A 625 -61.17 15.20 -38.85
N GLU A 626 -60.48 15.85 -37.93
CA GLU A 626 -60.38 17.30 -37.85
C GLU A 626 -58.90 17.71 -37.77
N ILE A 627 -58.54 18.77 -38.49
CA ILE A 627 -57.24 19.42 -38.41
C ILE A 627 -57.41 20.66 -37.55
N SER A 628 -56.62 20.76 -36.48
CA SER A 628 -56.69 21.84 -35.50
C SER A 628 -55.34 22.53 -35.33
N TYR A 629 -55.36 23.85 -35.22
CA TYR A 629 -54.21 24.67 -34.80
C TYR A 629 -54.18 24.75 -33.28
N PHE A 630 -53.02 24.52 -32.68
CA PHE A 630 -52.82 24.58 -31.24
C PHE A 630 -51.72 25.56 -30.86
N LEU A 631 -51.99 26.37 -29.83
CA LEU A 631 -50.95 27.10 -29.10
C LEU A 631 -50.16 26.11 -28.24
N SER A 632 -48.83 26.14 -28.36
CA SER A 632 -47.95 25.15 -27.72
C SER A 632 -47.98 25.20 -26.19
N GLN A 633 -48.15 26.40 -25.64
CA GLN A 633 -48.02 26.70 -24.21
C GLN A 633 -48.93 25.84 -23.32
N ASP A 634 -50.18 25.61 -23.74
CA ASP A 634 -51.18 24.86 -22.98
C ASP A 634 -52.07 23.97 -23.86
N ARG A 635 -51.76 23.86 -25.15
CA ARG A 635 -52.54 23.11 -26.15
C ARG A 635 -53.94 23.70 -26.37
N THR A 636 -54.10 25.01 -26.19
CA THR A 636 -55.34 25.71 -26.57
C THR A 636 -55.60 25.56 -28.07
N LYS A 637 -56.77 25.02 -28.41
CA LYS A 637 -57.26 24.84 -29.78
C LYS A 637 -57.80 26.16 -30.32
N MET A 638 -57.18 26.71 -31.37
CA MET A 638 -57.50 28.05 -31.90
C MET A 638 -58.44 28.02 -33.10
N ALA A 639 -58.24 27.08 -34.02
CA ALA A 639 -59.06 26.92 -35.21
C ALA A 639 -59.11 25.44 -35.59
N THR A 640 -60.20 25.01 -36.23
CA THR A 640 -60.43 23.62 -36.62
C THR A 640 -61.14 23.55 -37.96
N VAL A 641 -60.69 22.65 -38.84
CA VAL A 641 -61.34 22.33 -40.12
C VAL A 641 -61.54 20.81 -40.26
N PRO A 642 -62.66 20.34 -40.82
CA PRO A 642 -62.91 18.91 -41.02
C PRO A 642 -62.18 18.37 -42.25
N ILE A 643 -61.81 17.09 -42.22
CA ILE A 643 -61.26 16.33 -43.34
C ILE A 643 -61.77 14.89 -43.30
N THR A 644 -62.22 14.37 -44.44
CA THR A 644 -62.60 12.96 -44.58
C THR A 644 -61.42 12.16 -45.14
N VAL A 645 -60.96 11.19 -44.37
CA VAL A 645 -59.88 10.28 -44.77
C VAL A 645 -60.50 9.08 -45.48
N THR A 646 -60.24 8.96 -46.78
CA THR A 646 -60.75 7.87 -47.61
C THR A 646 -59.83 6.66 -47.56
N ASP A 647 -60.41 5.48 -47.76
CA ASP A 647 -59.66 4.23 -47.80
C ASP A 647 -58.67 4.19 -48.97
N VAL A 648 -57.62 3.41 -48.80
CA VAL A 648 -56.58 3.18 -49.80
C VAL A 648 -57.09 2.16 -50.83
N VAL A 649 -57.07 2.52 -52.12
CA VAL A 649 -57.30 1.55 -53.21
C VAL A 649 -55.95 1.09 -53.75
N ALA A 650 -55.70 -0.22 -53.72
CA ALA A 650 -54.51 -0.82 -54.30
C ALA A 650 -54.83 -2.08 -55.13
N GLU A 651 -53.98 -2.37 -56.09
CA GLU A 651 -53.99 -3.59 -56.90
C GLU A 651 -52.58 -4.18 -56.96
N VAL A 652 -52.48 -5.51 -56.98
CA VAL A 652 -51.22 -6.24 -57.18
C VAL A 652 -51.43 -7.33 -58.23
N SER A 653 -50.51 -7.45 -59.18
CA SER A 653 -50.57 -8.43 -60.27
C SER A 653 -49.20 -9.04 -60.51
N ALA A 654 -49.18 -10.37 -60.58
CA ALA A 654 -47.99 -11.19 -60.76
C ALA A 654 -48.30 -12.34 -61.73
N PRO A 655 -47.28 -13.01 -62.31
CA PRO A 655 -47.46 -14.25 -63.07
C PRO A 655 -48.19 -15.33 -62.27
N ALA A 656 -48.94 -16.20 -62.96
CA ALA A 656 -49.70 -17.28 -62.32
C ALA A 656 -48.81 -18.45 -61.84
N GLU A 657 -47.66 -18.63 -62.49
CA GLU A 657 -46.69 -19.69 -62.19
C GLU A 657 -45.27 -19.09 -62.22
N ALA A 658 -44.41 -19.57 -61.32
CA ALA A 658 -42.99 -19.27 -61.32
C ALA A 658 -42.16 -20.45 -60.80
N ILE A 659 -40.88 -20.50 -61.15
CA ILE A 659 -39.97 -21.56 -60.71
C ILE A 659 -39.37 -21.14 -59.36
N VAL A 660 -39.20 -22.09 -58.43
CA VAL A 660 -38.46 -21.84 -57.17
C VAL A 660 -37.16 -21.10 -57.44
N GLY A 661 -36.84 -20.11 -56.62
CA GLY A 661 -35.61 -19.32 -56.72
C GLY A 661 -35.56 -18.24 -57.80
N SER A 662 -36.50 -18.22 -58.75
CA SER A 662 -36.51 -17.20 -59.83
C SER A 662 -36.96 -15.82 -59.33
N ASP A 663 -36.51 -14.77 -60.02
CA ASP A 663 -37.06 -13.42 -59.87
C ASP A 663 -38.23 -13.21 -60.81
N ILE A 664 -39.33 -12.66 -60.28
CA ILE A 664 -40.50 -12.26 -61.05
C ILE A 664 -40.74 -10.76 -60.93
N GLU A 665 -41.32 -10.19 -61.99
CA GLU A 665 -41.77 -8.80 -61.98
C GLU A 665 -43.21 -8.73 -61.45
N VAL A 666 -43.41 -7.99 -60.37
CA VAL A 666 -44.73 -7.77 -59.76
C VAL A 666 -45.15 -6.33 -60.00
N THR A 667 -46.21 -6.17 -60.79
CA THR A 667 -46.83 -4.84 -60.98
C THR A 667 -47.82 -4.56 -59.86
N TRP A 668 -47.81 -3.32 -59.39
CA TRP A 668 -48.71 -2.87 -58.34
C TRP A 668 -49.18 -1.44 -58.61
N SER A 669 -50.34 -1.10 -58.05
CA SER A 669 -50.87 0.27 -57.98
C SER A 669 -51.45 0.50 -56.59
N GLY A 670 -51.36 1.74 -56.11
CA GLY A 670 -51.72 2.12 -54.74
C GLY A 670 -50.70 3.13 -54.19
N PRO A 671 -50.73 3.44 -52.90
CA PRO A 671 -49.90 4.49 -52.32
C PRO A 671 -48.47 4.04 -52.02
N ASP A 672 -47.46 4.66 -52.62
CA ASP A 672 -46.04 4.35 -52.35
C ASP A 672 -45.55 5.01 -51.04
N TYR A 673 -46.12 4.64 -49.89
CA TYR A 673 -45.67 5.22 -48.62
C TYR A 673 -44.28 4.72 -48.24
N ASP A 674 -43.58 5.49 -47.41
CA ASP A 674 -42.28 5.07 -46.90
C ASP A 674 -42.37 3.70 -46.22
N ASP A 675 -41.49 2.79 -46.67
CA ASP A 675 -41.37 1.39 -46.24
C ASP A 675 -42.48 0.44 -46.68
N ASP A 676 -43.39 0.86 -47.57
CA ASP A 676 -44.36 -0.05 -48.16
C ASP A 676 -43.67 -1.16 -48.96
N TYR A 677 -44.27 -2.36 -48.93
CA TYR A 677 -43.63 -3.55 -49.49
C TYR A 677 -44.63 -4.58 -50.02
N ILE A 678 -44.14 -5.39 -50.95
CA ILE A 678 -44.82 -6.53 -51.54
C ILE A 678 -44.17 -7.79 -51.02
N GLY A 679 -44.92 -8.61 -50.28
CA GLY A 679 -44.45 -9.87 -49.72
C GLY A 679 -45.03 -11.09 -50.43
N ILE A 680 -44.24 -12.16 -50.54
CA ILE A 680 -44.71 -13.50 -50.92
C ILE A 680 -44.73 -14.42 -49.70
N GLY A 681 -45.82 -15.16 -49.54
CA GLY A 681 -46.07 -16.02 -48.38
C GLY A 681 -46.92 -17.24 -48.70
N LYS A 682 -46.84 -18.30 -47.88
CA LYS A 682 -47.68 -19.49 -48.07
C LYS A 682 -49.17 -19.15 -47.92
N VAL A 683 -50.03 -19.81 -48.71
CA VAL A 683 -51.48 -19.64 -48.62
C VAL A 683 -51.96 -19.90 -47.18
N GLY A 684 -52.60 -18.91 -46.56
CA GLY A 684 -53.16 -19.00 -45.20
C GLY A 684 -52.18 -18.76 -44.05
N ALA A 685 -50.94 -18.33 -44.32
CA ALA A 685 -49.98 -17.97 -43.29
C ALA A 685 -50.40 -16.68 -42.54
N THR A 686 -50.06 -16.59 -41.25
CA THR A 686 -50.40 -15.43 -40.38
C THR A 686 -49.23 -15.05 -39.46
N GLY A 687 -49.15 -13.79 -39.04
CA GLY A 687 -48.14 -13.29 -38.09
C GLY A 687 -46.75 -13.06 -38.71
N GLY A 688 -45.70 -13.10 -37.89
CA GLY A 688 -44.30 -12.86 -38.32
C GLY A 688 -43.71 -13.92 -39.25
N ASN A 689 -44.42 -15.03 -39.47
CA ASN A 689 -44.06 -16.11 -40.40
C ASN A 689 -44.94 -16.08 -41.67
N ALA A 690 -45.65 -14.98 -41.91
CA ALA A 690 -46.55 -14.89 -43.06
C ALA A 690 -45.81 -14.73 -44.39
N TRP A 691 -44.54 -14.31 -44.37
CA TRP A 691 -43.77 -13.94 -45.56
C TRP A 691 -42.46 -14.74 -45.60
N GLU A 692 -42.14 -15.27 -46.77
CA GLU A 692 -40.88 -15.97 -47.07
C GLU A 692 -39.89 -15.02 -47.77
N ASN A 693 -40.40 -14.06 -48.58
CA ASN A 693 -39.59 -13.03 -49.22
C ASN A 693 -40.39 -11.73 -49.47
N TYR A 694 -39.73 -10.61 -49.72
CA TYR A 694 -40.36 -9.31 -49.97
C TYR A 694 -39.52 -8.37 -50.85
N ALA A 695 -40.19 -7.40 -51.48
CA ALA A 695 -39.59 -6.29 -52.23
C ALA A 695 -40.25 -4.97 -51.83
N TYR A 696 -39.49 -3.89 -51.69
CA TYR A 696 -40.05 -2.59 -51.32
C TYR A 696 -40.69 -1.88 -52.52
N THR A 697 -41.82 -1.20 -52.32
CA THR A 697 -42.51 -0.47 -53.39
C THR A 697 -41.69 0.71 -53.91
N ARG A 698 -40.81 1.31 -53.08
CA ARG A 698 -39.88 2.38 -53.46
C ARG A 698 -38.95 2.03 -54.63
N GLU A 699 -38.78 0.75 -54.93
CA GLU A 699 -37.97 0.26 -56.06
C GLU A 699 -38.69 0.44 -57.40
N GLY A 700 -39.99 0.73 -57.38
CA GLY A 700 -40.82 1.02 -58.54
C GLY A 700 -41.88 -0.03 -58.83
N SER A 701 -42.72 0.25 -59.83
CA SER A 701 -43.70 -0.69 -60.39
C SER A 701 -43.37 -0.90 -61.87
N PRO A 702 -43.00 -2.11 -62.32
CA PRO A 702 -42.92 -3.35 -61.54
C PRO A 702 -41.77 -3.38 -60.51
N ALA A 703 -41.99 -4.12 -59.42
CA ALA A 703 -40.97 -4.48 -58.42
C ALA A 703 -40.48 -5.91 -58.65
N THR A 704 -39.18 -6.14 -58.51
CA THR A 704 -38.58 -7.48 -58.66
C THR A 704 -38.73 -8.26 -57.35
N LEU A 705 -39.44 -9.39 -57.38
CA LEU A 705 -39.70 -10.24 -56.22
C LEU A 705 -39.16 -11.65 -56.46
N THR A 706 -38.32 -12.10 -55.54
CA THR A 706 -37.69 -13.42 -55.61
C THR A 706 -38.57 -14.51 -55.02
N ILE A 707 -38.77 -15.59 -55.77
CA ILE A 707 -39.66 -16.72 -55.43
C ILE A 707 -39.00 -17.68 -54.44
N PRO A 708 -39.70 -18.13 -53.37
CA PRO A 708 -39.18 -19.07 -52.37
C PRO A 708 -38.66 -20.39 -52.93
N ALA A 709 -37.75 -21.06 -52.20
CA ALA A 709 -37.11 -22.31 -52.64
C ALA A 709 -38.00 -23.57 -52.51
N GLU A 710 -39.10 -23.49 -51.77
CA GLU A 710 -40.05 -24.60 -51.62
C GLU A 710 -41.19 -24.52 -52.66
N PRO A 711 -41.44 -25.59 -53.43
CA PRO A 711 -42.58 -25.64 -54.36
C PRO A 711 -43.91 -25.66 -53.60
N GLY A 712 -44.95 -25.05 -54.17
CA GLY A 712 -46.28 -25.00 -53.57
C GLY A 712 -47.10 -23.79 -54.00
N ASP A 713 -48.25 -23.60 -53.36
CA ASP A 713 -49.12 -22.46 -53.61
C ASP A 713 -48.81 -21.32 -52.63
N TYR A 714 -48.61 -20.12 -53.18
CA TYR A 714 -48.26 -18.91 -52.45
C TYR A 714 -49.24 -17.77 -52.78
N VAL A 715 -49.23 -16.76 -51.92
CA VAL A 715 -49.90 -15.48 -52.11
C VAL A 715 -48.86 -14.36 -52.16
N ILE A 716 -49.03 -13.43 -53.09
CA ILE A 716 -48.29 -12.18 -53.16
C ILE A 716 -49.23 -11.08 -52.69
N THR A 717 -48.81 -10.32 -51.68
CA THR A 717 -49.64 -9.30 -51.04
C THR A 717 -48.88 -8.00 -50.91
N TYR A 718 -49.55 -6.90 -51.22
CA TYR A 718 -49.06 -5.54 -51.03
C TYR A 718 -49.51 -5.00 -49.66
N PHE A 719 -48.56 -4.52 -48.86
CA PHE A 719 -48.74 -4.01 -47.51
C PHE A 719 -48.40 -2.54 -47.39
N VAL A 720 -49.14 -1.87 -46.51
CA VAL A 720 -48.71 -0.58 -45.95
C VAL A 720 -47.87 -0.82 -44.70
N ALA A 721 -46.69 -0.20 -44.63
CA ALA A 721 -45.70 -0.43 -43.58
C ALA A 721 -46.20 -0.05 -42.18
N GLN A 722 -47.06 0.97 -42.11
CA GLN A 722 -47.50 1.62 -40.87
C GLN A 722 -48.15 0.63 -39.89
N ASP A 723 -48.97 -0.30 -40.40
CA ASP A 723 -49.73 -1.27 -39.61
C ASP A 723 -49.60 -2.73 -40.11
N ARG A 724 -48.78 -2.99 -41.14
CA ARG A 724 -48.67 -4.28 -41.85
C ARG A 724 -50.02 -4.80 -42.35
N VAL A 725 -50.89 -3.89 -42.76
CA VAL A 725 -52.25 -4.22 -43.24
C VAL A 725 -52.17 -4.61 -44.72
N PRO A 726 -52.72 -5.77 -45.11
CA PRO A 726 -52.77 -6.18 -46.51
C PRO A 726 -53.78 -5.32 -47.28
N LEU A 727 -53.34 -4.68 -48.37
CA LEU A 727 -54.20 -3.89 -49.25
C LEU A 727 -54.74 -4.69 -50.44
N ALA A 728 -53.89 -5.48 -51.09
CA ALA A 728 -54.25 -6.27 -52.25
C ALA A 728 -53.46 -7.58 -52.28
N THR A 729 -54.11 -8.68 -52.68
CA THR A 729 -53.50 -10.02 -52.72
C THR A 729 -53.79 -10.71 -54.05
N THR A 730 -52.79 -11.39 -54.61
CA THR A 730 -52.91 -12.32 -55.74
C THR A 730 -52.26 -13.66 -55.40
N THR A 731 -52.62 -14.73 -56.12
CA THR A 731 -52.05 -16.08 -55.92
C THR A 731 -51.01 -16.42 -56.98
N ILE A 732 -50.02 -17.24 -56.63
CA ILE A 732 -49.02 -17.78 -57.54
C ILE A 732 -48.69 -19.24 -57.17
N THR A 733 -48.53 -20.10 -58.17
CA THR A 733 -48.07 -21.48 -57.99
C THR A 733 -46.58 -21.57 -58.28
N VAL A 734 -45.81 -22.03 -57.31
CA VAL A 734 -44.35 -22.18 -57.40
C VAL A 734 -44.01 -23.62 -57.76
N THR A 735 -43.33 -23.81 -58.88
CA THR A 735 -42.93 -25.11 -59.42
C THR A 735 -41.46 -25.43 -59.15
N GLU A 736 -41.11 -26.71 -59.02
CA GLU A 736 -39.75 -27.18 -58.78
C GLU A 736 -38.77 -26.79 -59.91
N ALA A 737 -37.55 -26.39 -59.54
CA ALA A 737 -36.45 -26.18 -60.46
C ALA A 737 -35.77 -27.52 -60.80
N GLN A 738 -35.39 -27.71 -62.06
CA GLN A 738 -34.60 -28.87 -62.48
C GLN A 738 -33.12 -28.48 -62.54
N ALA A 739 -32.25 -29.32 -61.96
CA ALA A 739 -30.80 -29.20 -62.13
C ALA A 739 -30.13 -30.58 -62.32
N SER A 740 -28.90 -30.56 -62.82
CA SER A 740 -27.99 -31.69 -62.91
C SER A 740 -26.55 -31.20 -62.74
N VAL A 741 -25.70 -32.03 -62.13
CA VAL A 741 -24.25 -31.78 -61.99
C VAL A 741 -23.51 -32.98 -62.52
N THR A 742 -22.48 -32.74 -63.33
CA THR A 742 -21.62 -33.76 -63.92
C THR A 742 -20.17 -33.47 -63.55
N ALA A 743 -19.50 -34.46 -62.97
CA ALA A 743 -18.09 -34.42 -62.60
C ALA A 743 -17.43 -35.78 -62.91
N PRO A 744 -16.09 -35.84 -62.99
CA PRO A 744 -15.36 -37.11 -63.04
C PRO A 744 -15.67 -38.02 -61.84
N ALA A 745 -15.60 -39.33 -62.03
CA ALA A 745 -15.85 -40.31 -60.96
C ALA A 745 -14.69 -40.38 -59.94
N GLU A 746 -13.47 -40.07 -60.38
CA GLU A 746 -12.26 -40.08 -59.56
C GLU A 746 -11.43 -38.83 -59.85
N ALA A 747 -10.77 -38.30 -58.81
CA ALA A 747 -9.77 -37.25 -58.92
C ALA A 747 -8.64 -37.46 -57.91
N ILE A 748 -7.52 -36.78 -58.10
CA ILE A 748 -6.45 -36.73 -57.09
C ILE A 748 -6.85 -35.68 -56.04
N ALA A 749 -6.68 -35.99 -54.76
CA ALA A 749 -7.00 -35.06 -53.68
C ALA A 749 -6.19 -33.75 -53.83
N GLY A 750 -6.81 -32.59 -53.68
CA GLY A 750 -6.21 -31.28 -53.95
C GLY A 750 -6.25 -30.83 -55.42
N ALA A 751 -6.63 -31.69 -56.36
CA ALA A 751 -6.63 -31.30 -57.78
C ALA A 751 -7.79 -30.37 -58.14
N ASP A 752 -7.56 -29.52 -59.14
CA ASP A 752 -8.61 -28.75 -59.78
C ASP A 752 -9.29 -29.61 -60.86
N ILE A 753 -10.60 -29.80 -60.75
CA ILE A 753 -11.40 -30.54 -61.73
C ILE A 753 -12.39 -29.64 -62.45
N GLN A 754 -12.71 -29.98 -63.69
CA GLN A 754 -13.84 -29.38 -64.39
C GLN A 754 -15.15 -30.04 -63.93
N VAL A 755 -16.08 -29.21 -63.48
CA VAL A 755 -17.45 -29.60 -63.17
C VAL A 755 -18.38 -28.86 -64.11
N SER A 756 -19.37 -29.56 -64.65
CA SER A 756 -20.41 -28.96 -65.49
C SER A 756 -21.76 -29.14 -64.83
N TRP A 757 -22.66 -28.20 -65.07
CA TRP A 757 -24.00 -28.22 -64.49
C TRP A 757 -25.03 -27.71 -65.49
N ASN A 758 -26.26 -28.17 -65.32
CA ASN A 758 -27.44 -27.58 -65.93
C ASN A 758 -28.38 -27.25 -64.79
N GLY A 759 -28.91 -26.04 -64.76
CA GLY A 759 -29.75 -25.59 -63.66
C GLY A 759 -30.24 -24.18 -63.90
N PRO A 760 -31.03 -23.64 -62.98
CA PRO A 760 -31.61 -22.30 -63.12
C PRO A 760 -30.58 -21.18 -63.23
N GLY A 761 -29.40 -21.33 -62.60
CA GLY A 761 -28.31 -20.37 -62.64
C GLY A 761 -28.71 -18.99 -62.09
N TYR A 762 -29.49 -18.97 -61.01
CA TYR A 762 -29.86 -17.71 -60.38
C TYR A 762 -28.66 -17.06 -59.68
N ASP A 763 -28.76 -15.76 -59.44
CA ASP A 763 -27.67 -15.00 -58.82
C ASP A 763 -27.25 -15.65 -57.50
N ASN A 764 -25.95 -15.94 -57.38
CA ASN A 764 -25.30 -16.59 -56.24
C ASN A 764 -25.68 -18.05 -55.96
N ASP A 765 -26.32 -18.77 -56.89
CA ASP A 765 -26.30 -20.22 -56.88
C ASP A 765 -24.85 -20.73 -56.88
N TYR A 766 -24.58 -21.91 -56.30
CA TYR A 766 -23.22 -22.42 -56.21
C TYR A 766 -23.13 -23.94 -56.31
N ILE A 767 -22.00 -24.43 -56.80
CA ILE A 767 -21.60 -25.83 -56.79
C ILE A 767 -20.61 -26.03 -55.64
N GLY A 768 -20.97 -26.87 -54.66
CA GLY A 768 -20.12 -27.18 -53.51
C GLY A 768 -19.71 -28.65 -53.49
N ILE A 769 -18.52 -28.96 -52.96
CA ILE A 769 -18.07 -30.32 -52.66
C ILE A 769 -17.98 -30.54 -51.16
N GLY A 770 -18.58 -31.61 -50.64
CA GLY A 770 -18.51 -31.97 -49.22
C GLY A 770 -18.46 -33.48 -48.99
N LYS A 771 -18.16 -33.91 -47.77
CA LYS A 771 -18.12 -35.33 -47.41
C LYS A 771 -19.51 -35.97 -47.56
N VAL A 772 -19.56 -37.24 -47.97
CA VAL A 772 -20.82 -37.99 -48.09
C VAL A 772 -21.58 -37.97 -46.75
N GLY A 773 -22.82 -37.46 -46.77
CA GLY A 773 -23.70 -37.38 -45.61
C GLY A 773 -23.53 -36.13 -44.72
N ALA A 774 -22.68 -35.18 -45.12
CA ALA A 774 -22.55 -33.89 -44.43
C ALA A 774 -23.81 -33.02 -44.60
N SER A 775 -24.10 -32.17 -43.61
CA SER A 775 -25.28 -31.29 -43.60
C SER A 775 -24.96 -29.95 -42.92
N GLY A 776 -25.78 -28.92 -43.16
CA GLY A 776 -25.61 -27.61 -42.53
C GLY A 776 -24.39 -26.83 -43.05
N GLY A 777 -23.67 -26.14 -42.16
CA GLY A 777 -22.46 -25.38 -42.51
C GLY A 777 -21.26 -26.24 -42.92
N ASP A 778 -21.30 -27.55 -42.64
CA ASP A 778 -20.27 -28.51 -43.02
C ASP A 778 -20.57 -29.22 -44.35
N ALA A 779 -21.64 -28.83 -45.05
CA ALA A 779 -22.11 -29.51 -46.26
C ALA A 779 -21.20 -29.30 -47.49
N TRP A 780 -20.25 -28.38 -47.42
CA TRP A 780 -19.22 -28.21 -48.45
C TRP A 780 -17.91 -27.67 -47.85
N GLU A 781 -16.78 -28.18 -48.32
CA GLU A 781 -15.41 -27.78 -47.97
C GLU A 781 -14.88 -26.73 -48.96
N ASN A 782 -15.21 -26.88 -50.24
CA ASN A 782 -14.90 -25.92 -51.31
C ASN A 782 -16.14 -25.69 -52.19
N TYR A 783 -16.23 -24.53 -52.83
CA TYR A 783 -17.35 -24.20 -53.72
C TYR A 783 -16.95 -23.23 -54.83
N ILE A 784 -17.77 -23.19 -55.88
CA ILE A 784 -17.74 -22.19 -56.95
C ILE A 784 -19.14 -21.63 -57.17
N TYR A 785 -19.24 -20.34 -57.46
CA TYR A 785 -20.52 -19.75 -57.86
C TYR A 785 -20.90 -20.21 -59.26
N VAL A 786 -22.17 -20.53 -59.45
CA VAL A 786 -22.77 -20.77 -60.74
C VAL A 786 -22.79 -19.42 -61.48
N GLN A 787 -21.93 -19.31 -62.48
CA GLN A 787 -21.93 -18.18 -63.41
C GLN A 787 -22.76 -18.53 -64.66
N THR A 788 -22.88 -17.61 -65.61
CA THR A 788 -23.64 -17.83 -66.86
C THR A 788 -23.13 -19.02 -67.68
N ASP A 789 -21.90 -19.45 -67.48
CA ASP A 789 -21.31 -20.62 -68.14
C ASP A 789 -21.71 -21.91 -67.40
N SER A 790 -22.10 -22.94 -68.15
CA SER A 790 -22.54 -24.25 -67.62
C SER A 790 -21.37 -25.15 -67.16
N GLU A 791 -20.21 -24.58 -66.86
CA GLU A 791 -18.99 -25.26 -66.46
C GLU A 791 -18.06 -24.36 -65.62
N GLY A 792 -17.25 -24.97 -64.76
CA GLY A 792 -16.29 -24.27 -63.91
C GLY A 792 -15.30 -25.19 -63.22
N THR A 793 -14.18 -24.61 -62.79
CA THR A 793 -13.10 -25.33 -62.11
C THR A 793 -13.35 -25.38 -60.60
N LEU A 794 -13.55 -26.57 -60.04
CA LEU A 794 -13.72 -26.78 -58.60
C LEU A 794 -12.46 -27.45 -58.02
N GLN A 795 -11.90 -26.85 -56.97
CA GLN A 795 -10.74 -27.40 -56.25
C GLN A 795 -11.19 -28.51 -55.29
N MET A 796 -10.58 -29.69 -55.42
CA MET A 796 -10.87 -30.84 -54.56
C MET A 796 -10.18 -30.71 -53.19
N PRO A 797 -10.80 -31.16 -52.10
CA PRO A 797 -10.14 -31.32 -50.81
C PRO A 797 -8.87 -32.18 -50.88
N ILE A 798 -7.90 -31.93 -50.01
CA ILE A 798 -6.62 -32.67 -49.99
C ILE A 798 -6.69 -34.01 -49.22
N GLU A 799 -7.74 -34.22 -48.43
CA GLU A 799 -7.97 -35.48 -47.72
C GLU A 799 -8.62 -36.51 -48.68
N PRO A 800 -7.98 -37.66 -48.95
CA PRO A 800 -8.56 -38.69 -49.83
C PRO A 800 -9.80 -39.33 -49.19
N GLY A 801 -10.80 -39.67 -50.01
CA GLY A 801 -12.06 -40.23 -49.53
C GLY A 801 -13.22 -40.07 -50.51
N GLU A 802 -14.43 -40.36 -50.04
CA GLU A 802 -15.67 -40.22 -50.81
C GLU A 802 -16.32 -38.86 -50.53
N TYR A 803 -16.62 -38.12 -51.60
CA TYR A 803 -17.24 -36.80 -51.55
C TYR A 803 -18.47 -36.72 -52.46
N VAL A 804 -19.30 -35.71 -52.21
CA VAL A 804 -20.47 -35.36 -53.02
C VAL A 804 -20.31 -33.93 -53.50
N ILE A 805 -20.49 -33.73 -54.81
CA ILE A 805 -20.58 -32.43 -55.45
C ILE A 805 -22.06 -32.13 -55.67
N SER A 806 -22.54 -31.00 -55.15
CA SER A 806 -23.95 -30.63 -55.12
C SER A 806 -24.19 -29.23 -55.69
N TYR A 807 -25.30 -29.06 -56.40
CA TYR A 807 -25.84 -27.76 -56.81
C TYR A 807 -26.76 -27.23 -55.71
N PHE A 808 -26.48 -26.03 -55.21
CA PHE A 808 -27.24 -25.37 -54.15
C PHE A 808 -27.94 -24.11 -54.66
N LEU A 809 -29.22 -23.95 -54.29
CA LEU A 809 -29.94 -22.68 -54.38
C LEU A 809 -29.57 -21.79 -53.20
N GLN A 810 -29.25 -20.51 -53.45
CA GLN A 810 -28.75 -19.60 -52.41
C GLN A 810 -29.72 -19.38 -51.24
N GLN A 811 -31.02 -19.19 -51.52
CA GLN A 811 -32.00 -18.72 -50.54
C GLN A 811 -32.07 -19.60 -49.29
N ASP A 812 -32.15 -20.93 -49.47
CA ASP A 812 -32.35 -21.89 -48.38
C ASP A 812 -31.29 -23.01 -48.36
N ARG A 813 -30.24 -22.91 -49.20
CA ARG A 813 -29.19 -23.94 -49.38
C ARG A 813 -29.76 -25.30 -49.78
N VAL A 814 -30.85 -25.30 -50.53
CA VAL A 814 -31.52 -26.52 -51.00
C VAL A 814 -30.69 -27.14 -52.12
N VAL A 815 -30.44 -28.46 -51.99
CA VAL A 815 -29.72 -29.24 -53.01
C VAL A 815 -30.68 -29.61 -54.14
N LEU A 816 -30.41 -29.13 -55.36
CA LEU A 816 -31.20 -29.48 -56.55
C LEU A 816 -30.69 -30.74 -57.25
N ALA A 817 -29.38 -30.95 -57.25
CA ALA A 817 -28.74 -32.10 -57.87
C ALA A 817 -27.40 -32.40 -57.20
N SER A 818 -26.99 -33.67 -57.22
CA SER A 818 -25.71 -34.09 -56.64
C SER A 818 -25.10 -35.25 -57.42
N THR A 819 -23.76 -35.31 -57.46
CA THR A 819 -22.99 -36.44 -57.98
C THR A 819 -21.87 -36.80 -57.01
N THR A 820 -21.47 -38.07 -56.96
CA THR A 820 -20.38 -38.55 -56.09
C THR A 820 -19.03 -38.51 -56.81
N ILE A 821 -17.95 -38.33 -56.05
CA ILE A 821 -16.56 -38.41 -56.53
C ILE A 821 -15.66 -39.05 -55.48
N THR A 822 -14.74 -39.91 -55.93
CA THR A 822 -13.72 -40.52 -55.07
C THR A 822 -12.38 -39.80 -55.23
N LEU A 823 -11.84 -39.25 -54.14
CA LEU A 823 -10.53 -38.61 -54.10
C LEU A 823 -9.45 -39.62 -53.73
N THR A 824 -8.51 -39.80 -54.65
CA THR A 824 -7.34 -40.68 -54.47
C THR A 824 -6.20 -39.92 -53.80
N LYS A 825 -5.35 -40.66 -53.09
CA LYS A 825 -4.22 -40.09 -52.35
C LYS A 825 -3.20 -39.47 -53.32
N VAL A 826 -2.71 -38.28 -52.99
CA VAL A 826 -1.58 -37.63 -53.66
C VAL A 826 -0.31 -38.46 -53.51
N GLU A 827 0.34 -38.81 -54.63
CA GLU A 827 1.69 -39.39 -54.64
C GLU A 827 2.73 -38.28 -54.85
N ALA A 828 3.57 -38.03 -53.84
CA ALA A 828 4.64 -37.04 -53.92
C ALA A 828 5.96 -37.57 -53.37
N GLY A 829 7.07 -37.04 -53.87
CA GLY A 829 8.42 -37.38 -53.50
C GLY A 829 9.31 -36.14 -53.56
N VAL A 830 10.34 -36.12 -52.72
CA VAL A 830 11.38 -35.08 -52.74
C VAL A 830 12.75 -35.75 -52.59
N ALA A 831 13.67 -35.38 -53.47
CA ALA A 831 15.02 -35.91 -53.54
C ALA A 831 16.04 -34.77 -53.56
N ALA A 832 17.04 -34.89 -52.70
CA ALA A 832 18.12 -33.94 -52.55
C ALA A 832 19.41 -34.70 -52.23
N PRO A 833 20.59 -34.09 -52.44
CA PRO A 833 21.87 -34.67 -52.01
C PRO A 833 21.87 -35.01 -50.52
N GLU A 834 22.56 -36.09 -50.12
CA GLU A 834 22.68 -36.48 -48.70
C GLU A 834 23.48 -35.47 -47.88
N THR A 835 24.40 -34.74 -48.53
CA THR A 835 25.23 -33.71 -47.90
C THR A 835 25.36 -32.49 -48.79
N ALA A 836 25.48 -31.31 -48.18
CA ALA A 836 25.77 -30.07 -48.90
C ALA A 836 26.62 -29.11 -48.06
N PRO A 837 27.57 -28.38 -48.65
CA PRO A 837 28.29 -27.31 -47.96
C PRO A 837 27.33 -26.22 -47.45
N MET A 838 27.57 -25.71 -46.25
CA MET A 838 26.80 -24.59 -45.69
C MET A 838 26.81 -23.38 -46.63
N GLY A 839 25.66 -22.71 -46.78
CA GLY A 839 25.51 -21.54 -47.65
C GLY A 839 25.45 -21.81 -49.16
N SER A 840 25.70 -23.05 -49.60
CA SER A 840 25.62 -23.43 -51.03
C SER A 840 24.17 -23.49 -51.53
N THR A 841 23.98 -23.54 -52.85
CA THR A 841 22.67 -23.83 -53.46
C THR A 841 22.68 -25.25 -54.01
N ILE A 842 21.65 -26.03 -53.69
CA ILE A 842 21.46 -27.40 -54.17
C ILE A 842 20.28 -27.50 -55.13
N ALA A 843 20.38 -28.43 -56.07
CA ALA A 843 19.26 -28.86 -56.89
C ALA A 843 18.40 -29.83 -56.07
N VAL A 844 17.11 -29.54 -55.92
CA VAL A 844 16.13 -30.40 -55.27
C VAL A 844 15.12 -30.87 -56.30
N GLU A 845 15.15 -32.16 -56.58
CA GLU A 845 14.17 -32.82 -57.44
C GLU A 845 12.92 -33.14 -56.61
N TRP A 846 11.77 -32.99 -57.24
CA TRP A 846 10.50 -33.37 -56.65
C TRP A 846 9.59 -34.02 -57.69
N THR A 847 8.73 -34.91 -57.21
CA THR A 847 7.61 -35.48 -57.94
C THR A 847 6.36 -35.24 -57.11
N GLY A 848 5.22 -35.01 -57.74
CA GLY A 848 3.99 -34.73 -57.02
C GLY A 848 3.05 -33.82 -57.81
N PRO A 849 2.02 -33.27 -57.15
CA PRO A 849 0.92 -32.62 -57.83
C PRO A 849 1.26 -31.26 -58.44
N ASP A 850 2.24 -30.51 -57.89
CA ASP A 850 2.58 -29.15 -58.33
C ASP A 850 1.37 -28.22 -58.33
N TYR A 851 0.60 -28.25 -57.23
CA TYR A 851 -0.53 -27.34 -57.10
C TYR A 851 -0.02 -25.90 -57.01
N ASP A 852 -0.90 -24.94 -57.33
CA ASP A 852 -0.53 -23.52 -57.29
C ASP A 852 0.02 -23.15 -55.91
N ASP A 853 1.19 -22.50 -55.92
CA ASP A 853 1.94 -22.07 -54.73
C ASP A 853 2.52 -23.18 -53.83
N ASP A 854 2.51 -24.43 -54.29
CA ASP A 854 3.26 -25.51 -53.64
C ASP A 854 4.75 -25.15 -53.47
N TYR A 855 5.34 -25.60 -52.37
CA TYR A 855 6.69 -25.19 -52.00
C TYR A 855 7.48 -26.27 -51.27
N ILE A 856 8.80 -26.16 -51.44
CA ILE A 856 9.80 -27.03 -50.83
C ILE A 856 10.68 -26.18 -49.95
N GLY A 857 10.79 -26.53 -48.67
CA GLY A 857 11.68 -25.81 -47.76
C GLY A 857 12.61 -26.72 -46.99
N ILE A 858 13.66 -26.11 -46.44
CA ILE A 858 14.67 -26.75 -45.60
C ILE A 858 14.59 -26.18 -44.17
N GLY A 859 14.65 -27.07 -43.19
CA GLY A 859 14.55 -26.75 -41.76
C GLY A 859 15.38 -27.68 -40.89
N LYS A 860 15.71 -27.27 -39.66
CA LYS A 860 16.44 -28.14 -38.72
C LYS A 860 15.60 -29.37 -38.37
N VAL A 861 16.26 -30.52 -38.15
CA VAL A 861 15.58 -31.75 -37.71
C VAL A 861 14.85 -31.51 -36.39
N GLY A 862 13.57 -31.88 -36.31
CA GLY A 862 12.74 -31.77 -35.11
C GLY A 862 12.00 -30.45 -34.91
N GLU A 863 12.32 -29.40 -35.69
CA GLU A 863 11.58 -28.13 -35.65
C GLU A 863 10.20 -28.25 -36.33
N THR A 864 9.21 -27.57 -35.76
CA THR A 864 7.81 -27.52 -36.25
C THR A 864 7.27 -26.08 -36.17
N GLY A 865 6.18 -25.78 -36.89
CA GLY A 865 5.54 -24.45 -36.84
C GLY A 865 6.34 -23.35 -37.55
N GLY A 866 6.27 -22.10 -37.07
CA GLY A 866 6.89 -20.94 -37.74
C GLY A 866 8.42 -20.98 -37.82
N ASN A 867 9.09 -21.76 -36.97
CA ASN A 867 10.55 -21.87 -36.90
C ASN A 867 11.12 -23.01 -37.77
N GLN A 868 10.25 -23.78 -38.44
CA GLN A 868 10.67 -24.95 -39.22
C GLN A 868 11.33 -24.59 -40.56
N TRP A 869 11.43 -23.30 -40.91
CA TRP A 869 11.91 -22.83 -42.21
C TRP A 869 13.16 -21.99 -42.08
N GLN A 870 14.23 -22.39 -42.76
CA GLN A 870 15.44 -21.59 -42.93
C GLN A 870 15.46 -20.96 -44.32
N ASN A 871 15.13 -21.74 -45.34
CA ASN A 871 14.96 -21.28 -46.72
C ASN A 871 13.86 -22.12 -47.41
N TYR A 872 13.24 -21.60 -48.46
CA TYR A 872 12.25 -22.31 -49.28
C TYR A 872 12.28 -21.86 -50.74
N VAL A 873 11.72 -22.69 -51.62
CA VAL A 873 11.51 -22.44 -53.05
C VAL A 873 10.12 -22.93 -53.45
N TYR A 874 9.52 -22.34 -54.48
CA TYR A 874 8.24 -22.80 -54.99
C TYR A 874 8.44 -23.92 -56.02
N THR A 875 7.54 -24.89 -56.07
CA THR A 875 7.61 -25.98 -57.06
C THR A 875 7.45 -25.46 -58.50
N ARG A 876 6.72 -24.35 -58.68
CA ARG A 876 6.59 -23.62 -59.96
C ARG A 876 7.93 -23.22 -60.59
N ASP A 877 9.00 -23.13 -59.79
CA ASP A 877 10.34 -22.77 -60.26
C ASP A 877 11.03 -23.92 -61.01
N GLY A 878 10.38 -25.09 -61.07
CA GLY A 878 10.79 -26.27 -61.84
C GLY A 878 11.36 -27.39 -60.97
N SER A 879 11.45 -28.59 -61.55
CA SER A 879 12.11 -29.76 -60.96
C SER A 879 13.32 -30.14 -61.84
N PRO A 880 14.57 -30.00 -61.36
CA PRO A 880 14.95 -29.58 -60.01
C PRO A 880 14.82 -28.07 -59.73
N ALA A 881 14.44 -27.73 -58.49
CA ALA A 881 14.42 -26.36 -57.97
C ALA A 881 15.75 -26.02 -57.26
N SER A 882 16.16 -24.75 -57.28
CA SER A 882 17.42 -24.28 -56.68
C SER A 882 17.22 -23.85 -55.22
N LEU A 883 17.39 -24.78 -54.26
CA LEU A 883 17.18 -24.51 -52.84
C LEU A 883 18.48 -24.07 -52.16
N LEU A 884 18.40 -22.95 -51.44
CA LEU A 884 19.51 -22.40 -50.68
C LEU A 884 19.73 -23.15 -49.35
N VAL A 885 20.93 -23.68 -49.14
CA VAL A 885 21.30 -24.42 -47.93
C VAL A 885 21.63 -23.43 -46.81
N PRO A 886 21.16 -23.64 -45.57
CA PRO A 886 21.46 -22.78 -44.43
C PRO A 886 22.96 -22.61 -44.16
N ALA A 887 23.33 -21.48 -43.57
CA ALA A 887 24.71 -21.14 -43.20
C ALA A 887 25.16 -21.66 -41.82
N GLU A 888 24.53 -22.72 -41.31
CA GLU A 888 24.94 -23.40 -40.09
C GLU A 888 25.10 -24.91 -40.35
N PRO A 889 26.27 -25.51 -40.06
CA PRO A 889 26.45 -26.95 -40.16
C PRO A 889 25.51 -27.72 -39.23
N GLY A 890 25.04 -28.89 -39.65
CA GLY A 890 24.14 -29.74 -38.86
C GLY A 890 23.18 -30.57 -39.72
N ASP A 891 22.24 -31.26 -39.07
CA ASP A 891 21.25 -32.08 -39.75
C ASP A 891 19.96 -31.31 -40.00
N TYR A 892 19.47 -31.37 -41.23
CA TYR A 892 18.27 -30.68 -41.72
C TYR A 892 17.32 -31.65 -42.43
N VAL A 893 16.07 -31.23 -42.58
CA VAL A 893 15.03 -31.92 -43.33
C VAL A 893 14.52 -30.99 -44.42
N ILE A 894 14.45 -31.50 -45.65
CA ILE A 894 13.79 -30.87 -46.77
C ILE A 894 12.38 -31.46 -46.87
N ARG A 895 11.36 -30.61 -46.98
CA ARG A 895 9.96 -31.00 -46.98
C ARG A 895 9.22 -30.34 -48.14
N TYR A 896 8.40 -31.11 -48.84
CA TYR A 896 7.47 -30.65 -49.86
C TYR A 896 6.07 -30.52 -49.25
N PHE A 897 5.48 -29.33 -49.35
CA PHE A 897 4.14 -29.00 -48.86
C PHE A 897 3.18 -28.65 -49.99
N ALA A 898 1.93 -29.09 -49.83
CA ALA A 898 0.80 -28.56 -50.57
C ALA A 898 0.33 -27.25 -49.94
N GLN A 899 0.20 -26.18 -50.72
CA GLN A 899 -0.12 -24.86 -50.15
C GLN A 899 -1.57 -24.74 -49.65
N GLN A 900 -2.50 -25.47 -50.27
CA GLN A 900 -3.95 -25.39 -50.04
C GLN A 900 -4.33 -25.43 -48.55
N ASP A 901 -3.71 -26.32 -47.78
CA ASP A 901 -3.93 -26.46 -46.34
C ASP A 901 -2.62 -26.63 -45.54
N ARG A 902 -1.47 -26.48 -46.20
CA ARG A 902 -0.12 -26.71 -45.65
C ARG A 902 0.12 -28.16 -45.21
N THR A 903 -0.51 -29.12 -45.88
CA THR A 903 -0.21 -30.54 -45.69
C THR A 903 1.17 -30.90 -46.24
N MET A 904 1.97 -31.60 -45.44
CA MET A 904 3.26 -32.13 -45.86
C MET A 904 3.07 -33.36 -46.75
N LEU A 905 3.54 -33.27 -47.99
CA LEU A 905 3.40 -34.33 -49.01
C LEU A 905 4.57 -35.31 -48.98
N ALA A 906 5.81 -34.83 -48.84
CA ALA A 906 7.02 -35.64 -48.81
C ALA A 906 8.14 -34.98 -48.00
N SER A 907 9.12 -35.77 -47.56
CA SER A 907 10.31 -35.25 -46.87
C SER A 907 11.55 -36.12 -47.09
N THR A 908 12.73 -35.49 -47.08
CA THR A 908 14.04 -36.16 -47.09
C THR A 908 15.02 -35.43 -46.16
N THR A 909 16.06 -36.11 -45.69
CA THR A 909 17.08 -35.55 -44.78
C THR A 909 18.34 -35.12 -45.52
N ILE A 910 19.03 -34.11 -45.01
CA ILE A 910 20.32 -33.63 -45.53
C ILE A 910 21.23 -33.19 -44.39
N THR A 911 22.52 -33.54 -44.47
CA THR A 911 23.54 -33.07 -43.53
C THR A 911 24.32 -31.91 -44.15
N VAL A 912 24.23 -30.74 -43.53
CA VAL A 912 24.96 -29.54 -43.93
C VAL A 912 26.37 -29.58 -43.35
N THR A 913 27.37 -29.59 -44.24
CA THR A 913 28.79 -29.69 -43.87
C THR A 913 29.44 -28.32 -43.75
N ASP A 914 30.38 -28.20 -42.82
CA ASP A 914 31.18 -26.99 -42.61
C ASP A 914 32.08 -26.66 -43.82
N VAL A 915 32.33 -25.36 -44.03
CA VAL A 915 33.19 -24.83 -45.11
C VAL A 915 34.27 -23.94 -44.51
N LYS A 916 35.53 -24.13 -44.94
CA LYS A 916 36.67 -23.34 -44.50
C LYS A 916 37.22 -22.51 -45.66
N ALA A 917 37.65 -21.30 -45.35
CA ALA A 917 38.40 -20.45 -46.27
C ALA A 917 39.75 -20.04 -45.69
N GLN A 918 40.68 -19.63 -46.57
CA GLN A 918 41.94 -18.99 -46.22
C GLN A 918 41.98 -17.61 -46.90
N LEU A 919 42.49 -16.62 -46.19
CA LEU A 919 42.67 -15.25 -46.70
C LEU A 919 44.17 -14.95 -46.87
N VAL A 920 44.51 -14.23 -47.93
CA VAL A 920 45.86 -13.77 -48.25
C VAL A 920 45.81 -12.27 -48.52
N ALA A 921 46.36 -11.48 -47.61
CA ALA A 921 46.55 -10.03 -47.75
C ALA A 921 47.80 -9.60 -47.01
N ASP A 922 48.27 -8.39 -47.28
CA ASP A 922 49.37 -7.79 -46.53
C ASP A 922 48.96 -7.56 -45.07
N ALA A 923 49.86 -7.86 -44.13
CA ALA A 923 49.60 -7.74 -42.69
C ALA A 923 49.55 -6.27 -42.21
N THR A 924 49.95 -5.32 -43.05
CA THR A 924 50.01 -3.89 -42.75
C THR A 924 49.51 -3.08 -43.93
N ALA A 925 48.70 -2.04 -43.69
CA ALA A 925 48.23 -1.13 -44.74
C ALA A 925 48.11 0.31 -44.22
N THR A 926 48.19 1.29 -45.12
CA THR A 926 48.03 2.71 -44.75
C THR A 926 46.55 3.08 -44.68
N ALA A 927 46.15 3.84 -43.66
CA ALA A 927 44.77 4.30 -43.48
C ALA A 927 44.21 5.02 -44.73
N GLY A 928 42.95 4.71 -45.09
CA GLY A 928 42.25 5.32 -46.24
C GLY A 928 42.74 4.92 -47.63
N THR A 929 43.61 3.90 -47.73
CA THR A 929 44.08 3.35 -49.02
C THR A 929 43.27 2.11 -49.43
N GLU A 930 43.59 1.50 -50.57
CA GLU A 930 42.99 0.24 -51.01
C GLU A 930 44.01 -0.90 -50.90
N ILE A 931 43.56 -2.06 -50.42
CA ILE A 931 44.34 -3.30 -50.43
C ILE A 931 43.66 -4.37 -51.26
N THR A 932 44.46 -5.28 -51.82
CA THR A 932 43.96 -6.48 -52.49
C THR A 932 43.95 -7.66 -51.52
N VAL A 933 42.81 -8.33 -51.38
CA VAL A 933 42.64 -9.52 -50.55
C VAL A 933 42.32 -10.71 -51.45
N GLY A 934 43.22 -11.69 -51.50
CA GLY A 934 42.98 -12.98 -52.12
C GLY A 934 42.37 -13.97 -51.13
N TRP A 935 41.67 -14.97 -51.63
CA TRP A 935 41.15 -16.06 -50.81
C TRP A 935 41.20 -17.42 -51.51
N ASP A 936 41.23 -18.47 -50.71
CA ASP A 936 41.02 -19.86 -51.11
C ASP A 936 39.86 -20.42 -50.26
N GLY A 937 38.68 -20.53 -50.85
CA GLY A 937 37.43 -20.80 -50.13
C GLY A 937 36.24 -20.87 -51.09
N PRO A 938 35.00 -20.85 -50.57
CA PRO A 938 33.83 -20.67 -51.44
C PRO A 938 33.92 -19.31 -52.16
N ASP A 939 33.09 -19.11 -53.17
CA ASP A 939 32.90 -17.84 -53.88
C ASP A 939 31.43 -17.79 -54.31
N TYR A 940 30.53 -17.89 -53.33
CA TYR A 940 29.10 -17.85 -53.62
C TYR A 940 28.71 -16.42 -54.04
N GLU A 941 27.67 -16.30 -54.85
CA GLU A 941 27.24 -15.06 -55.54
C GLU A 941 27.10 -13.82 -54.64
N SER A 942 26.99 -14.00 -53.32
CA SER A 942 26.84 -12.88 -52.37
C SER A 942 27.80 -12.96 -51.18
N ASP A 943 28.85 -13.76 -51.29
CA ASP A 943 29.93 -13.76 -50.32
C ASP A 943 30.70 -12.43 -50.37
N TYR A 944 31.30 -12.03 -49.25
CA TYR A 944 32.02 -10.77 -49.17
C TYR A 944 33.19 -10.82 -48.20
N ILE A 945 34.21 -10.03 -48.50
CA ILE A 945 35.37 -9.81 -47.66
C ILE A 945 35.23 -8.44 -47.01
N ALA A 946 35.42 -8.39 -45.70
CA ALA A 946 35.20 -7.18 -44.92
C ALA A 946 36.35 -6.91 -43.95
N ILE A 947 36.64 -5.63 -43.70
CA ILE A 947 37.64 -5.18 -42.73
C ILE A 947 36.91 -4.54 -41.56
N GLY A 948 37.16 -5.00 -40.33
CA GLY A 948 36.56 -4.44 -39.11
C GLY A 948 37.52 -4.46 -37.94
N ARG A 949 37.29 -3.63 -36.92
CA ARG A 949 38.19 -3.53 -35.76
C ARG A 949 38.37 -4.87 -35.05
N ALA A 950 39.58 -5.14 -34.55
CA ALA A 950 39.86 -6.31 -33.75
C ALA A 950 38.99 -6.32 -32.48
N GLY A 951 38.23 -7.40 -32.26
CA GLY A 951 37.32 -7.55 -31.13
C GLY A 951 35.88 -7.01 -31.33
N ALA A 952 35.57 -6.39 -32.47
CA ALA A 952 34.21 -5.93 -32.76
C ALA A 952 33.25 -7.10 -33.06
N THR A 953 32.03 -7.02 -32.51
CA THR A 953 30.95 -8.00 -32.65
C THR A 953 29.66 -7.34 -33.16
N GLY A 954 28.70 -8.12 -33.66
CA GLY A 954 27.39 -7.58 -34.09
C GLY A 954 27.46 -6.72 -35.36
N GLY A 955 26.75 -5.60 -35.38
CA GLY A 955 26.70 -4.69 -36.53
C GLY A 955 28.02 -3.98 -36.83
N ASP A 956 28.91 -3.87 -35.85
CA ASP A 956 30.19 -3.13 -35.94
C ASP A 956 31.35 -4.02 -36.38
N GLN A 957 31.08 -5.28 -36.77
CA GLN A 957 32.11 -6.28 -37.03
C GLN A 957 32.83 -6.11 -38.38
N TRP A 958 32.40 -5.15 -39.21
CA TRP A 958 33.06 -4.65 -40.42
C TRP A 958 32.77 -3.15 -40.64
N GLU A 959 33.77 -2.38 -41.07
CA GLU A 959 33.67 -0.95 -41.43
C GLU A 959 33.64 -0.75 -42.95
N THR A 960 34.38 -1.58 -43.69
CA THR A 960 34.42 -1.59 -45.15
C THR A 960 34.30 -3.02 -45.66
N TYR A 961 33.79 -3.20 -46.88
CA TYR A 961 33.63 -4.53 -47.49
C TYR A 961 33.67 -4.45 -49.02
N ALA A 962 33.92 -5.59 -49.66
CA ALA A 962 33.75 -5.81 -51.09
C ALA A 962 33.22 -7.23 -51.34
N TYR A 963 32.42 -7.41 -52.39
CA TYR A 963 31.87 -8.73 -52.73
C TYR A 963 32.92 -9.59 -53.42
N THR A 964 32.93 -10.88 -53.15
CA THR A 964 33.91 -11.80 -53.74
C THR A 964 33.72 -11.96 -55.25
N HIS A 965 32.51 -11.77 -55.77
CA HIS A 965 32.25 -11.77 -57.22
C HIS A 965 32.95 -10.64 -57.98
N ASP A 966 33.47 -9.60 -57.30
CA ASP A 966 34.20 -8.50 -57.92
C ASP A 966 35.64 -8.89 -58.33
N GLY A 967 36.11 -10.08 -57.93
CA GLY A 967 37.33 -10.73 -58.42
C GLY A 967 38.25 -11.24 -57.30
N ASN A 968 39.07 -12.26 -57.57
CA ASN A 968 40.03 -12.85 -56.61
C ASN A 968 41.48 -12.64 -57.11
N PRO A 969 42.27 -11.72 -56.53
CA PRO A 969 42.00 -10.96 -55.30
C PRO A 969 41.04 -9.77 -55.49
N VAL A 970 40.25 -9.48 -54.47
CA VAL A 970 39.28 -8.36 -54.44
C VAL A 970 39.92 -7.12 -53.85
N THR A 971 39.54 -5.93 -54.34
CA THR A 971 40.02 -4.66 -53.78
C THR A 971 39.08 -4.20 -52.67
N VAL A 972 39.62 -3.99 -51.47
CA VAL A 972 38.86 -3.53 -50.29
C VAL A 972 39.46 -2.25 -49.76
N HIS A 973 38.61 -1.26 -49.46
CA HIS A 973 39.04 0.00 -48.87
C HIS A 973 39.48 -0.19 -47.42
N VAL A 974 40.66 0.31 -47.05
CA VAL A 974 41.19 0.26 -45.69
C VAL A 974 40.55 1.40 -44.89
N PRO A 975 40.05 1.13 -43.67
CA PRO A 975 39.48 2.18 -42.81
C PRO A 975 40.39 3.40 -42.60
N ASP A 976 39.79 4.58 -42.43
CA ASP A 976 40.50 5.86 -42.27
C ASP A 976 41.25 6.02 -40.94
N ALA A 977 40.96 5.16 -39.95
CA ALA A 977 41.55 5.25 -38.62
C ALA A 977 42.63 4.18 -38.41
N SER A 978 43.81 4.60 -37.92
CA SER A 978 44.89 3.69 -37.53
C SER A 978 44.48 2.75 -36.39
N GLY A 979 44.93 1.51 -36.40
CA GLY A 979 44.65 0.53 -35.33
C GLY A 979 44.75 -0.92 -35.78
N ASP A 980 44.37 -1.84 -34.89
CA ASP A 980 44.32 -3.27 -35.17
C ASP A 980 42.94 -3.66 -35.72
N TYR A 981 42.93 -4.25 -36.92
CA TYR A 981 41.74 -4.71 -37.64
C TYR A 981 41.85 -6.20 -37.95
N LEU A 982 40.72 -6.79 -38.35
CA LEU A 982 40.61 -8.12 -38.90
C LEU A 982 40.01 -8.02 -40.31
N ILE A 983 40.64 -8.69 -41.27
CA ILE A 983 40.05 -8.99 -42.57
C ILE A 983 39.30 -10.31 -42.40
N LYS A 984 38.01 -10.34 -42.70
CA LYS A 984 37.12 -11.49 -42.50
C LYS A 984 36.40 -11.84 -43.79
N TYR A 985 36.26 -13.14 -44.07
CA TYR A 985 35.42 -13.67 -45.14
C TYR A 985 34.05 -14.02 -44.56
N PHE A 986 32.97 -13.50 -45.12
CA PHE A 986 31.59 -13.83 -44.72
C PHE A 986 30.79 -14.54 -45.83
N ILE A 987 30.01 -15.54 -45.41
CA ILE A 987 28.88 -16.08 -46.20
C ILE A 987 27.61 -15.34 -45.77
N GLN A 988 26.91 -14.72 -46.72
CA GLN A 988 25.86 -13.72 -46.46
C GLN A 988 24.75 -14.15 -45.50
N GLN A 989 24.35 -15.43 -45.54
CA GLN A 989 23.18 -15.95 -44.82
C GLN A 989 23.31 -15.94 -43.29
N GLY A 990 24.53 -15.96 -42.73
CA GLY A 990 24.75 -16.09 -41.28
C GLY A 990 25.42 -14.89 -40.60
N ARG A 991 26.00 -13.96 -41.37
CA ARG A 991 26.97 -12.96 -40.85
C ARG A 991 28.08 -13.58 -39.99
N VAL A 992 28.34 -14.88 -40.14
CA VAL A 992 29.39 -15.61 -39.44
C VAL A 992 30.61 -15.67 -40.37
N PRO A 993 31.79 -15.21 -39.92
CA PRO A 993 32.97 -15.27 -40.74
C PRO A 993 33.54 -16.70 -40.79
N ILE A 994 33.86 -17.19 -41.98
CA ILE A 994 34.46 -18.53 -42.19
C ILE A 994 36.00 -18.50 -42.22
N ALA A 995 36.59 -17.31 -42.31
CA ALA A 995 38.02 -17.07 -42.22
C ALA A 995 38.30 -15.66 -41.70
N ALA A 996 39.42 -15.48 -40.98
CA ALA A 996 39.86 -14.18 -40.51
C ALA A 996 41.40 -14.11 -40.42
N ILE A 997 41.98 -12.98 -40.83
CA ILE A 997 43.41 -12.67 -40.66
C ILE A 997 43.59 -11.26 -40.06
N PRO A 998 44.64 -11.02 -39.26
CA PRO A 998 44.92 -9.69 -38.70
C PRO A 998 45.45 -8.72 -39.77
N LEU A 999 45.10 -7.44 -39.59
CA LEU A 999 45.60 -6.30 -40.37
C LEU A 999 45.92 -5.15 -39.42
N THR A 1000 47.15 -4.64 -39.43
CA THR A 1000 47.51 -3.41 -38.71
C THR A 1000 47.43 -2.22 -39.67
N VAL A 1001 46.59 -1.24 -39.36
CA VAL A 1001 46.42 -0.02 -40.15
C VAL A 1001 47.28 1.10 -39.56
N GLU A 1002 48.24 1.60 -40.33
CA GLU A 1002 49.18 2.67 -39.95
C GLU A 1002 48.78 4.06 -40.45
#